data_AF-A0A933ERH3-F1
#
_entry.id   AF-A0A933ERH3-F1
#
_cell.length_a   1.000
_cell.length_b   1.000
_cell.length_c   1.000
_cell.angle_alpha   90.00
_cell.angle_beta   90.00
_cell.angle_gamma   90.00
#
_symmetry.space_group_name_H-M   'P 1'
#
loop_
_entity.id
_entity.type
_entity.pdbx_description
1 polymer ?
#
loop_
_entity_poly.entity_id
_entity_poly.type
_entity_poly.pdbx_seq_one_letter_code
_entity_poly.pdbx_strand_id
1 'polypeptide(L)'
;MFVGRAPAGDGFLAIGQAEAGDDPVLADGQGEGDQGLRYREDGMKCTACGAEVREGETFCQDCGAAAPAFPPPTSREGTPDSERRPTPPWADSPSAEGRPYRSHSARRTRLAGGVALLLLAIAAGWLIFSGRGAPIGIPGSSSGPAVAPISISGPTTLKPSNEIQAFSYQGEVVVIVPGGLLKAPQTLSIAPVATAPAPNSEDLKQVALYDVSLGDLHELEKEIVIEVAYGSAVKDTDLVWLEYWDEAQKAWVMLPSEADRQKKVVRATTRHLSLVSVISAEEIAGLQGKEVAEGNKGKWYYRNEYFRMEFNKAEVEAGTGPKAGWYTKPDPKVKPVQADMPRYVEDIWAYLNTGRERYQKAGLRELPKFDFTGFLSKHGTFVYVGGSGSSNRSKITGSINISLDSAGSPELLNATVAHELFHSVQNLYYTAAGMTARKWWMEATADYAADRIAMGGSNMMGGNINPRFLEKSLTYSSSVLWDAAAATGVVADDPHGYHEYTAAYFIDFLVNKKGFNFAEMWNKVAEYYSPNIDAVLEEYLLSKKMGLPQVYREFSRYWLFDPQSPVYTRVGVKDLSSEVGEPGLPKSMAADQDEVVASFSMDASQSAKLWALKVAVSPQGGKPGTRKLTVDADVPAEVDVYRLKAGATGRPGLAGSMESAGKGGGRKAVDVEAEDGDTLYVVAYNFYFAGSISASVKVTAIDPLIKSVNPATAWYDDEVTLAGKNFGPSQGNSRLTLYGVGNDWGLVIKATSWSDTQIKLKVPRGVLVTDSSKEPTGDVEVVVDVRGAAAPAGLLSNRAKLTIGKPGPKIASVSPQSGMLGQEVTISGSGFGATQGNSTITFHRTTVASNSVNRNMITSWSDKELRVKVPDNTWSGDVVVKVGGVESNRQRFELDLPAHLKQMTNVSIVLRGVMTYRTVSSTGETSRTDQRDFEVVFPLSASSASVQGNTLKAAYQETRSDGTVVSYSLAATFDAGGERLLSADVTKTMQRPDYSDSVQFKVGAVPAKSDSPTTFFYQVTGTEVGTHVLEVKHDLAWLNSKQTSNFVSANWSSLSMTLSRRP
;
A
#
# COMPACT_ATOMS: atom_id res chain seq x y z
N MET A 1 -18.62 38.24 -24.77
CA MET A 1 -17.76 39.06 -25.65
C MET A 1 -16.81 38.10 -26.34
N PHE A 2 -16.70 37.87 -27.65
CA PHE A 2 -17.26 38.31 -28.95
C PHE A 2 -16.96 37.08 -29.86
N VAL A 3 -17.85 36.41 -30.61
CA VAL A 3 -18.61 36.72 -31.86
C VAL A 3 -17.77 37.14 -33.07
N GLY A 4 -17.88 36.36 -34.17
CA GLY A 4 -17.57 36.70 -35.58
C GLY A 4 -17.29 35.42 -36.41
N ARG A 5 -18.25 34.71 -37.02
CA ARG A 5 -19.11 34.92 -38.22
C ARG A 5 -18.37 34.79 -39.57
N ALA A 6 -18.83 33.80 -40.36
CA ALA A 6 -18.41 33.31 -41.69
C ALA A 6 -18.66 34.29 -42.87
N PRO A 7 -18.33 33.99 -44.15
CA PRO A 7 -19.14 33.05 -45.00
C PRO A 7 -18.44 32.31 -46.18
N ALA A 8 -19.15 31.28 -46.70
CA ALA A 8 -19.29 30.74 -48.10
C ALA A 8 -18.03 30.31 -48.90
N GLY A 9 -17.99 29.27 -49.74
CA GLY A 9 -18.88 28.25 -50.34
C GLY A 9 -17.95 27.32 -51.18
N ASP A 10 -18.26 26.16 -51.77
CA ASP A 10 -19.50 25.50 -52.17
C ASP A 10 -19.22 23.99 -52.36
N GLY A 11 -20.28 23.18 -52.27
CA GLY A 11 -20.26 21.76 -52.62
C GLY A 11 -21.45 20.93 -52.10
N PHE A 12 -22.69 21.42 -52.25
CA PHE A 12 -23.91 20.61 -52.09
C PHE A 12 -24.78 20.73 -53.36
N LEU A 13 -25.25 19.57 -53.84
CA LEU A 13 -26.31 19.33 -54.83
C LEU A 13 -27.02 18.05 -54.31
N ALA A 14 -28.25 18.02 -53.76
CA ALA A 14 -29.58 18.43 -54.24
C ALA A 14 -30.18 17.38 -55.24
N ILE A 15 -31.47 17.05 -55.41
CA ILE A 15 -32.82 17.67 -55.19
C ILE A 15 -33.85 16.51 -55.26
N GLY A 16 -34.93 16.45 -54.46
CA GLY A 16 -36.33 16.85 -54.82
C GLY A 16 -37.25 15.62 -55.01
N GLN A 17 -38.58 15.64 -54.92
CA GLN A 17 -39.62 16.63 -54.59
C GLN A 17 -40.93 15.83 -54.41
N ALA A 18 -41.91 16.36 -53.65
CA ALA A 18 -43.21 15.76 -53.35
C ALA A 18 -44.32 16.22 -54.32
N GLU A 19 -45.44 15.47 -54.42
CA GLU A 19 -46.78 16.00 -54.74
C GLU A 19 -47.90 15.03 -54.30
N ALA A 20 -49.09 15.58 -54.06
CA ALA A 20 -50.24 15.03 -53.32
C ALA A 20 -51.56 15.10 -54.12
N GLY A 21 -52.62 14.43 -53.59
CA GLY A 21 -54.05 14.52 -53.98
C GLY A 21 -54.64 13.12 -54.25
N ASP A 22 -55.81 12.66 -53.80
CA ASP A 22 -57.01 13.23 -53.14
C ASP A 22 -57.78 12.11 -52.39
N ASP A 23 -58.55 12.44 -51.34
CA ASP A 23 -59.60 11.63 -50.67
C ASP A 23 -60.93 11.70 -51.47
N PRO A 24 -61.90 10.73 -51.42
CA PRO A 24 -62.74 10.50 -50.22
C PRO A 24 -63.46 9.12 -50.01
N VAL A 25 -63.79 8.83 -48.74
CA VAL A 25 -65.06 8.26 -48.17
C VAL A 25 -65.73 7.01 -48.77
N LEU A 26 -65.96 5.99 -47.91
CA LEU A 26 -67.22 5.24 -47.58
C LEU A 26 -66.84 4.13 -46.57
N ALA A 27 -67.12 4.24 -45.27
CA ALA A 27 -68.38 3.95 -44.56
C ALA A 27 -68.74 2.45 -44.44
N ASP A 28 -69.00 2.04 -43.19
CA ASP A 28 -69.63 0.81 -42.66
C ASP A 28 -68.93 -0.55 -42.91
N GLY A 29 -68.79 -1.44 -41.92
CA GLY A 29 -69.29 -1.45 -40.55
C GLY A 29 -68.94 -2.77 -39.85
N GLN A 30 -69.36 -2.84 -38.57
CA GLN A 30 -69.49 -4.03 -37.72
C GLN A 30 -68.15 -4.67 -37.28
N GLY A 31 -67.82 -4.78 -36.00
CA GLY A 31 -68.66 -5.17 -34.88
C GLY A 31 -68.27 -6.58 -34.45
N GLU A 32 -67.93 -6.74 -33.17
CA GLU A 32 -67.82 -8.00 -32.40
C GLU A 32 -66.56 -8.87 -32.60
N GLY A 33 -65.91 -9.40 -31.57
CA GLY A 33 -66.26 -9.37 -30.16
C GLY A 33 -65.16 -9.93 -29.26
N ASP A 34 -65.22 -9.45 -28.03
CA ASP A 34 -64.85 -10.10 -26.79
C ASP A 34 -64.96 -11.64 -26.89
N GLN A 35 -63.90 -12.39 -26.57
CA GLN A 35 -63.95 -13.85 -26.46
C GLN A 35 -63.32 -14.28 -25.13
N GLY A 36 -63.92 -13.81 -24.04
CA GLY A 36 -63.85 -14.47 -22.74
C GLY A 36 -64.47 -15.89 -22.79
N LEU A 37 -63.99 -16.76 -21.90
CA LEU A 37 -64.41 -18.15 -21.76
C LEU A 37 -65.94 -18.31 -21.60
N ARG A 38 -66.49 -19.41 -22.15
CA ARG A 38 -67.72 -20.03 -21.63
C ARG A 38 -67.41 -21.46 -21.16
N TYR A 39 -67.57 -21.69 -19.85
CA TYR A 39 -67.68 -23.03 -19.28
C TYR A 39 -68.99 -23.64 -19.79
N ARG A 40 -68.94 -24.85 -20.35
CA ARG A 40 -70.12 -25.73 -20.49
C ARG A 40 -69.76 -27.08 -19.86
N GLU A 41 -70.77 -27.78 -19.38
CA GLU A 41 -70.68 -29.07 -18.67
C GLU A 41 -70.07 -30.24 -19.51
N ASP A 42 -69.56 -29.97 -20.72
CA ASP A 42 -69.15 -30.97 -21.71
C ASP A 42 -67.63 -30.92 -22.07
N GLY A 43 -66.78 -30.18 -21.33
CA GLY A 43 -65.33 -30.09 -21.57
C GLY A 43 -64.84 -28.78 -22.23
N MET A 44 -63.54 -28.46 -22.10
CA MET A 44 -62.93 -27.23 -22.63
C MET A 44 -62.67 -27.32 -24.14
N LYS A 45 -63.01 -26.27 -24.89
CA LYS A 45 -62.74 -26.16 -26.34
C LYS A 45 -61.80 -25.00 -26.66
N CYS A 46 -60.87 -25.22 -27.57
CA CYS A 46 -59.93 -24.23 -28.09
C CYS A 46 -60.67 -23.10 -28.82
N THR A 47 -60.42 -21.85 -28.45
CA THR A 47 -61.07 -20.68 -29.05
C THR A 47 -60.64 -20.40 -30.48
N ALA A 48 -59.48 -20.90 -30.90
CA ALA A 48 -58.94 -20.69 -32.25
C ALA A 48 -59.48 -21.69 -33.29
N CYS A 49 -59.88 -22.91 -32.88
CA CYS A 49 -60.29 -23.96 -33.83
C CYS A 49 -61.46 -24.84 -33.36
N GLY A 50 -61.99 -24.64 -32.16
CA GLY A 50 -63.14 -25.38 -31.62
C GLY A 50 -62.87 -26.82 -31.18
N ALA A 51 -61.61 -27.28 -31.27
CA ALA A 51 -61.16 -28.59 -30.82
C ALA A 51 -61.21 -28.75 -29.29
N GLU A 52 -61.36 -29.96 -28.78
CA GLU A 52 -61.35 -30.25 -27.34
C GLU A 52 -59.92 -30.11 -26.77
N VAL A 53 -59.76 -29.51 -25.58
CA VAL A 53 -58.47 -29.32 -24.89
C VAL A 53 -58.50 -30.09 -23.56
N ARG A 54 -57.50 -30.96 -23.34
CA ARG A 54 -57.46 -31.83 -22.16
C ARG A 54 -56.84 -31.13 -20.95
N GLU A 55 -57.20 -31.61 -19.75
CA GLU A 55 -56.64 -31.10 -18.50
C GLU A 55 -55.12 -31.30 -18.44
N GLY A 56 -54.35 -30.23 -18.23
CA GLY A 56 -52.88 -30.23 -18.24
C GLY A 56 -52.21 -29.85 -19.58
N GLU A 57 -52.96 -29.62 -20.65
CA GLU A 57 -52.38 -29.19 -21.93
C GLU A 57 -52.08 -27.68 -21.96
N THR A 58 -50.83 -27.31 -22.28
CA THR A 58 -50.41 -25.90 -22.48
C THR A 58 -50.76 -25.34 -23.86
N PHE A 59 -51.12 -26.20 -24.82
CA PHE A 59 -51.41 -25.86 -26.22
C PHE A 59 -52.50 -26.80 -26.75
N CYS A 60 -53.37 -26.30 -27.62
CA CYS A 60 -54.35 -27.12 -28.35
C CYS A 60 -53.65 -28.04 -29.36
N GLN A 61 -53.91 -29.35 -29.32
CA GLN A 61 -53.22 -30.31 -30.20
C GLN A 61 -53.62 -30.19 -31.68
N ASP A 62 -54.80 -29.67 -32.01
CA ASP A 62 -55.27 -29.58 -33.40
C ASP A 62 -54.77 -28.33 -34.13
N CYS A 63 -54.75 -27.18 -33.44
CA CYS A 63 -54.37 -25.90 -34.06
C CYS A 63 -53.16 -25.20 -33.44
N GLY A 64 -52.59 -25.72 -32.34
CA GLY A 64 -51.37 -25.18 -31.72
C GLY A 64 -51.54 -23.85 -30.98
N ALA A 65 -52.78 -23.38 -30.82
CA ALA A 65 -53.06 -22.18 -30.05
C ALA A 65 -52.75 -22.42 -28.55
N ALA A 66 -52.20 -21.43 -27.87
CA ALA A 66 -51.92 -21.50 -26.44
C ALA A 66 -53.21 -21.75 -25.64
N ALA A 67 -53.19 -22.75 -24.76
CA ALA A 67 -54.27 -22.99 -23.83
C ALA A 67 -54.15 -22.03 -22.63
N PRO A 68 -55.24 -21.48 -22.09
CA PRO A 68 -55.17 -20.61 -20.91
C PRO A 68 -54.69 -21.38 -19.67
N ALA A 69 -53.94 -20.71 -18.78
CA ALA A 69 -53.41 -21.30 -17.56
C ALA A 69 -54.52 -21.72 -16.58
N PHE A 70 -54.42 -22.93 -16.02
CA PHE A 70 -55.30 -23.39 -14.94
C PHE A 70 -55.15 -22.49 -13.70
N PRO A 71 -56.25 -21.97 -13.10
CA PRO A 71 -56.14 -21.33 -11.80
C PRO A 71 -55.76 -22.38 -10.72
N PRO A 72 -54.94 -22.03 -9.71
CA PRO A 72 -54.64 -22.94 -8.61
C PRO A 72 -55.91 -23.26 -7.80
N PRO A 73 -55.95 -24.41 -7.08
CA PRO A 73 -57.13 -24.77 -6.28
C PRO A 73 -57.36 -23.70 -5.21
N THR A 74 -58.53 -23.08 -5.22
CA THR A 74 -58.91 -22.13 -4.17
C THR A 74 -59.30 -22.91 -2.90
N SER A 75 -58.61 -22.62 -1.80
CA SER A 75 -59.05 -23.02 -0.46
C SER A 75 -60.38 -22.36 -0.16
N ARG A 76 -61.41 -23.15 0.13
CA ARG A 76 -62.66 -22.69 0.74
C ARG A 76 -62.37 -22.07 2.10
N GLU A 77 -62.60 -20.78 2.25
CA GLU A 77 -63.03 -20.20 3.52
C GLU A 77 -64.26 -19.30 3.30
N GLY A 78 -65.19 -19.42 4.23
CA GLY A 78 -66.55 -18.90 4.14
C GLY A 78 -66.66 -17.38 4.29
N THR A 79 -67.78 -16.90 3.76
CA THR A 79 -68.41 -15.58 3.90
C THR A 79 -68.28 -14.97 5.31
N PRO A 80 -68.25 -13.63 5.41
CA PRO A 80 -69.52 -12.94 5.63
C PRO A 80 -69.74 -11.69 4.75
N ASP A 81 -71.01 -11.34 4.75
CA ASP A 81 -71.77 -10.50 3.86
C ASP A 81 -71.63 -8.98 4.13
N SER A 82 -72.01 -8.23 3.09
CA SER A 82 -72.65 -6.91 3.13
C SER A 82 -71.81 -5.64 3.36
N GLU A 83 -71.73 -4.90 2.24
CA GLU A 83 -72.27 -3.55 2.09
C GLU A 83 -71.31 -2.34 1.96
N ARG A 84 -71.38 -1.78 0.73
CA ARG A 84 -71.37 -0.36 0.30
C ARG A 84 -70.04 0.31 -0.11
N ARG A 85 -70.05 0.62 -1.42
CA ARG A 85 -69.33 1.63 -2.24
C ARG A 85 -69.23 3.04 -1.57
N PRO A 86 -68.51 4.04 -2.14
CA PRO A 86 -67.67 4.09 -3.36
C PRO A 86 -66.25 4.71 -3.18
N THR A 87 -65.45 4.55 -4.24
CA THR A 87 -64.23 5.28 -4.65
C THR A 87 -64.46 6.79 -4.92
N PRO A 88 -63.50 7.64 -5.40
CA PRO A 88 -62.01 7.71 -5.42
C PRO A 88 -61.56 9.16 -5.01
N PRO A 89 -60.53 9.89 -5.55
CA PRO A 89 -59.30 9.56 -6.33
C PRO A 89 -57.99 10.27 -5.83
N TRP A 90 -56.88 9.95 -6.52
CA TRP A 90 -55.70 10.75 -6.95
C TRP A 90 -54.78 11.54 -5.96
N ALA A 91 -53.49 11.21 -6.11
CA ALA A 91 -52.33 12.09 -6.33
C ALA A 91 -51.49 12.67 -5.17
N ASP A 92 -50.19 12.64 -5.49
CA ASP A 92 -49.08 13.53 -5.12
C ASP A 92 -48.43 13.48 -3.71
N SER A 93 -47.15 13.10 -3.77
CA SER A 93 -46.02 13.40 -2.86
C SER A 93 -45.91 14.90 -2.51
N PRO A 94 -44.97 15.41 -1.66
CA PRO A 94 -43.93 14.77 -0.84
C PRO A 94 -43.76 15.38 0.59
N SER A 95 -42.73 14.88 1.30
CA SER A 95 -41.86 15.61 2.25
C SER A 95 -42.21 15.73 3.76
N ALA A 96 -41.16 15.45 4.52
CA ALA A 96 -40.67 16.17 5.70
C ALA A 96 -41.30 15.92 7.09
N GLU A 97 -40.41 15.38 7.94
CA GLU A 97 -40.14 15.77 9.33
C GLU A 97 -41.03 15.26 10.47
N GLY A 98 -40.36 14.96 11.59
CA GLY A 98 -40.98 14.93 12.91
C GLY A 98 -40.86 13.62 13.66
N ARG A 99 -39.70 13.40 14.31
CA ARG A 99 -39.54 12.47 15.46
C ARG A 99 -40.53 12.87 16.61
N PRO A 100 -40.60 12.19 17.77
CA PRO A 100 -39.99 10.93 18.22
C PRO A 100 -40.98 10.00 18.98
N TYR A 101 -40.44 8.89 19.49
CA TYR A 101 -40.47 8.53 20.91
C TYR A 101 -41.16 7.21 21.32
N ARG A 102 -40.30 6.40 21.97
CA ARG A 102 -40.53 5.48 23.10
C ARG A 102 -41.14 4.10 22.85
N SER A 103 -40.21 3.15 22.85
CA SER A 103 -39.97 2.18 23.95
C SER A 103 -41.19 1.51 24.59
N HIS A 104 -41.19 0.17 24.55
CA HIS A 104 -41.08 -0.72 25.71
C HIS A 104 -41.06 -2.16 25.17
N SER A 105 -39.92 -2.85 25.15
CA SER A 105 -39.49 -3.77 26.21
C SER A 105 -40.64 -4.44 26.99
N ALA A 106 -40.81 -5.75 26.83
CA ALA A 106 -40.34 -6.73 27.82
C ALA A 106 -41.15 -8.04 27.84
N ARG A 107 -40.38 -9.14 27.81
CA ARG A 107 -40.45 -10.33 28.68
C ARG A 107 -41.55 -11.40 28.47
N ARG A 108 -41.07 -12.52 27.92
CA ARG A 108 -40.80 -13.81 28.61
C ARG A 108 -41.77 -14.28 29.71
N THR A 109 -42.27 -15.50 29.53
CA THR A 109 -42.24 -16.68 30.46
C THR A 109 -42.87 -17.86 29.67
N ARG A 110 -42.25 -19.01 29.37
CA ARG A 110 -41.58 -20.13 30.08
C ARG A 110 -42.48 -21.07 30.90
N LEU A 111 -42.26 -22.37 30.63
CA LEU A 111 -42.59 -23.64 31.33
C LEU A 111 -44.01 -24.20 31.11
N ALA A 112 -44.27 -25.51 31.01
CA ALA A 112 -43.47 -26.74 30.86
C ALA A 112 -44.44 -27.95 30.78
N GLY A 113 -43.96 -29.10 30.30
CA GLY A 113 -44.60 -30.42 30.41
C GLY A 113 -44.89 -31.03 29.03
N GLY A 114 -44.34 -32.18 28.60
CA GLY A 114 -43.72 -33.26 29.35
C GLY A 114 -44.44 -34.58 29.01
N VAL A 115 -43.99 -35.22 27.93
CA VAL A 115 -43.91 -36.68 27.74
C VAL A 115 -45.10 -37.53 28.21
N ALA A 116 -45.97 -37.93 27.27
CA ALA A 116 -46.56 -39.26 27.19
C ALA A 116 -47.39 -39.39 25.90
N LEU A 117 -46.75 -39.82 24.81
CA LEU A 117 -47.35 -40.65 23.74
C LEU A 117 -46.24 -41.14 22.79
N LEU A 118 -45.19 -41.68 23.41
CA LEU A 118 -44.39 -42.75 22.85
C LEU A 118 -45.17 -44.02 23.24
N LEU A 119 -45.96 -44.61 22.33
CA LEU A 119 -46.46 -46.02 22.36
C LEU A 119 -47.55 -46.37 21.31
N LEU A 120 -47.74 -45.60 20.23
CA LEU A 120 -48.62 -46.00 19.11
C LEU A 120 -48.04 -45.72 17.71
N ALA A 121 -46.72 -45.77 17.57
CA ALA A 121 -46.02 -45.70 16.27
C ALA A 121 -45.03 -46.87 16.06
N ILE A 122 -45.31 -48.02 16.70
CA ILE A 122 -44.61 -49.30 16.49
C ILE A 122 -45.64 -50.30 15.97
N ALA A 123 -46.07 -50.14 14.71
CA ALA A 123 -46.77 -51.16 13.90
C ALA A 123 -46.94 -50.71 12.44
N ALA A 124 -45.92 -50.12 11.81
CA ALA A 124 -45.87 -49.93 10.34
C ALA A 124 -44.45 -49.66 9.80
N GLY A 125 -43.42 -49.96 10.59
CA GLY A 125 -42.03 -50.02 10.15
C GLY A 125 -41.54 -51.42 10.45
N TRP A 126 -40.87 -52.05 9.47
CA TRP A 126 -40.49 -53.47 9.36
C TRP A 126 -41.35 -54.34 8.45
N LEU A 127 -41.44 -53.92 7.18
CA LEU A 127 -41.23 -54.81 6.04
C LEU A 127 -40.39 -54.04 5.01
N ILE A 128 -39.09 -53.97 5.30
CA ILE A 128 -38.03 -53.71 4.32
C ILE A 128 -37.49 -55.10 3.92
N PHE A 129 -37.10 -55.21 2.64
CA PHE A 129 -36.29 -56.28 2.03
C PHE A 129 -37.01 -57.51 1.46
N SER A 130 -37.58 -57.34 0.26
CA SER A 130 -37.21 -58.17 -0.91
C SER A 130 -37.86 -57.63 -2.19
N GLY A 131 -37.08 -57.04 -3.10
CA GLY A 131 -37.58 -56.65 -4.43
C GLY A 131 -36.73 -55.59 -5.12
N ARG A 132 -35.85 -56.05 -6.02
CA ARG A 132 -35.04 -55.33 -7.02
C ARG A 132 -35.27 -53.81 -7.15
N GLY A 133 -34.20 -53.03 -6.92
CA GLY A 133 -34.10 -51.66 -7.38
C GLY A 133 -34.25 -51.59 -8.90
N ALA A 134 -35.31 -50.92 -9.35
CA ALA A 134 -35.45 -50.44 -10.72
C ALA A 134 -34.72 -49.09 -10.83
N PRO A 135 -33.94 -48.85 -11.90
CA PRO A 135 -33.28 -47.57 -12.14
C PRO A 135 -34.31 -46.46 -12.35
N ILE A 136 -34.01 -45.28 -11.82
CA ILE A 136 -34.70 -44.03 -12.12
C ILE A 136 -34.54 -43.78 -13.63
N GLY A 137 -35.65 -43.85 -14.35
CA GLY A 137 -35.69 -43.78 -15.80
C GLY A 137 -35.28 -42.41 -16.34
N ILE A 138 -34.38 -42.44 -17.30
CA ILE A 138 -34.16 -41.37 -18.28
C ILE A 138 -35.44 -41.32 -19.14
N PRO A 139 -36.09 -40.16 -19.34
CA PRO A 139 -37.10 -40.05 -20.38
C PRO A 139 -36.40 -40.19 -21.74
N GLY A 140 -36.51 -41.39 -22.33
CA GLY A 140 -35.88 -41.75 -23.59
C GLY A 140 -35.70 -43.25 -23.81
N SER A 141 -35.67 -44.07 -22.75
CA SER A 141 -35.73 -45.53 -22.88
C SER A 141 -37.15 -46.04 -22.62
N SER A 142 -38.04 -45.77 -23.55
CA SER A 142 -39.16 -46.66 -23.78
C SER A 142 -39.26 -46.84 -25.28
N SER A 143 -39.54 -48.06 -25.71
CA SER A 143 -40.33 -48.30 -26.90
C SER A 143 -41.71 -47.62 -26.72
N GLY A 144 -41.72 -46.29 -26.67
CA GLY A 144 -42.91 -45.47 -26.84
C GLY A 144 -43.35 -45.61 -28.30
N PRO A 145 -44.64 -45.39 -28.60
CA PRO A 145 -45.16 -45.61 -29.95
C PRO A 145 -44.28 -44.82 -30.93
N ALA A 146 -43.75 -45.51 -31.94
CA ALA A 146 -43.05 -44.86 -33.04
C ALA A 146 -44.03 -43.86 -33.65
N VAL A 147 -43.81 -42.56 -33.40
CA VAL A 147 -44.54 -41.51 -34.11
C VAL A 147 -44.10 -41.65 -35.56
N ALA A 148 -45.01 -42.13 -36.41
CA ALA A 148 -44.72 -42.30 -37.83
C ALA A 148 -44.36 -40.92 -38.41
N PRO A 149 -43.18 -40.75 -39.02
CA PRO A 149 -42.74 -39.45 -39.48
C PRO A 149 -43.63 -38.97 -40.62
N ILE A 150 -44.02 -37.70 -40.56
CA ILE A 150 -44.80 -37.05 -41.61
C ILE A 150 -43.87 -36.73 -42.77
N SER A 151 -44.16 -37.25 -43.96
CA SER A 151 -43.35 -36.96 -45.15
C SER A 151 -43.49 -35.50 -45.57
N ILE A 152 -42.35 -34.82 -45.74
CA ILE A 152 -42.25 -33.46 -46.24
C ILE A 152 -41.34 -33.40 -47.47
N SER A 153 -41.64 -32.51 -48.39
CA SER A 153 -40.87 -32.31 -49.63
C SER A 153 -40.29 -30.90 -49.75
N GLY A 154 -40.42 -30.07 -48.71
CA GLY A 154 -39.97 -28.69 -48.66
C GLY A 154 -40.33 -28.01 -47.33
N PRO A 155 -40.14 -26.68 -47.23
CA PRO A 155 -40.42 -25.92 -46.01
C PRO A 155 -41.84 -26.16 -45.51
N THR A 156 -41.97 -26.55 -44.25
CA THR A 156 -43.24 -26.97 -43.63
C THR A 156 -43.43 -26.24 -42.30
N THR A 157 -44.60 -25.65 -42.07
CA THR A 157 -44.91 -24.96 -40.81
C THR A 157 -45.25 -25.95 -39.70
N LEU A 158 -44.45 -25.95 -38.64
CA LEU A 158 -44.63 -26.68 -37.40
C LEU A 158 -45.37 -25.82 -36.40
N LYS A 159 -46.30 -26.43 -35.67
CA LYS A 159 -47.08 -25.76 -34.63
C LYS A 159 -46.57 -26.18 -33.24
N PRO A 160 -46.68 -25.33 -32.21
CA PRO A 160 -46.51 -25.73 -30.81
C PRO A 160 -47.38 -26.94 -30.47
N SER A 161 -46.78 -27.95 -29.85
CA SER A 161 -47.47 -29.16 -29.38
C SER A 161 -46.87 -29.61 -28.06
N ASN A 162 -47.66 -30.32 -27.23
CA ASN A 162 -47.13 -31.01 -26.04
C ASN A 162 -46.63 -32.43 -26.36
N GLU A 163 -46.92 -32.92 -27.57
CA GLU A 163 -46.51 -34.24 -28.05
C GLU A 163 -45.23 -34.16 -28.89
N ILE A 164 -44.60 -35.31 -29.10
CA ILE A 164 -43.45 -35.45 -29.98
C ILE A 164 -43.93 -35.43 -31.43
N GLN A 165 -43.26 -34.66 -32.28
CA GLN A 165 -43.56 -34.59 -33.72
C GLN A 165 -42.37 -35.09 -34.52
N ALA A 166 -42.59 -35.89 -35.56
CA ALA A 166 -41.53 -36.41 -36.42
C ALA A 166 -41.81 -36.09 -37.88
N PHE A 167 -40.80 -35.65 -38.62
CA PHE A 167 -40.89 -35.24 -40.02
C PHE A 167 -39.80 -35.91 -40.84
N SER A 168 -40.15 -36.51 -41.98
CA SER A 168 -39.20 -37.15 -42.89
C SER A 168 -39.11 -36.40 -44.20
N TYR A 169 -37.91 -35.91 -44.52
CA TYR A 169 -37.61 -35.29 -45.80
C TYR A 169 -37.03 -36.34 -46.75
N GLN A 170 -37.78 -36.63 -47.83
CA GLN A 170 -37.42 -37.57 -48.91
C GLN A 170 -36.98 -38.97 -48.45
N GLY A 171 -37.28 -39.37 -47.21
CA GLY A 171 -36.80 -40.63 -46.63
C GLY A 171 -35.31 -40.63 -46.26
N GLU A 172 -34.58 -39.53 -46.49
CA GLU A 172 -33.14 -39.42 -46.25
C GLU A 172 -32.82 -38.72 -44.94
N VAL A 173 -33.65 -37.76 -44.51
CA VAL A 173 -33.50 -37.06 -43.23
C VAL A 173 -34.78 -37.18 -42.43
N VAL A 174 -34.68 -37.50 -41.14
CA VAL A 174 -35.79 -37.45 -40.19
C VAL A 174 -35.47 -36.49 -39.06
N VAL A 175 -36.35 -35.53 -38.80
CA VAL A 175 -36.24 -34.58 -37.68
C VAL A 175 -37.36 -34.85 -36.69
N ILE A 176 -37.00 -35.07 -35.42
CA ILE A 176 -37.92 -35.32 -34.32
C ILE A 176 -37.86 -34.14 -33.35
N VAL A 177 -38.99 -33.47 -33.17
CA VAL A 177 -39.17 -32.30 -32.33
C VAL A 177 -39.92 -32.70 -31.06
N PRO A 178 -39.37 -32.47 -29.85
CA PRO A 178 -40.04 -32.83 -28.62
C PRO A 178 -41.18 -31.86 -28.28
N GLY A 179 -42.15 -32.36 -27.51
CA GLY A 179 -43.23 -31.55 -26.98
C GLY A 179 -42.75 -30.35 -26.14
N GLY A 180 -43.40 -29.21 -26.33
CA GLY A 180 -43.15 -27.96 -25.63
C GLY A 180 -41.82 -27.30 -25.98
N LEU A 181 -41.20 -27.63 -27.12
CA LEU A 181 -40.06 -26.87 -27.65
C LEU A 181 -40.51 -25.53 -28.24
N LEU A 182 -41.53 -25.55 -29.10
CA LEU A 182 -41.99 -24.37 -29.81
C LEU A 182 -42.97 -23.57 -28.95
N LYS A 183 -42.72 -22.26 -28.81
CA LYS A 183 -43.63 -21.30 -28.14
C LYS A 183 -44.60 -20.62 -29.13
N ALA A 184 -44.26 -20.64 -30.41
CA ALA A 184 -45.05 -20.14 -31.54
C ALA A 184 -44.77 -21.01 -32.78
N PRO A 185 -45.62 -20.98 -33.84
CA PRO A 185 -45.36 -21.72 -35.06
C PRO A 185 -44.02 -21.34 -35.72
N GLN A 186 -43.28 -22.33 -36.22
CA GLN A 186 -41.98 -22.17 -36.87
C GLN A 186 -41.91 -22.98 -38.17
N THR A 187 -41.13 -22.54 -39.15
CA THR A 187 -41.00 -23.28 -40.43
C THR A 187 -39.80 -24.20 -40.40
N LEU A 188 -40.01 -25.52 -40.45
CA LEU A 188 -38.95 -26.49 -40.66
C LEU A 188 -38.59 -26.52 -42.15
N SER A 189 -37.33 -26.27 -42.48
CA SER A 189 -36.79 -26.43 -43.82
C SER A 189 -35.63 -27.43 -43.79
N ILE A 190 -35.62 -28.34 -44.76
CA ILE A 190 -34.57 -29.34 -44.96
C ILE A 190 -34.20 -29.31 -46.45
N ALA A 191 -32.92 -29.10 -46.76
CA ALA A 191 -32.44 -29.04 -48.14
C ALA A 191 -31.02 -29.63 -48.27
N PRO A 192 -30.71 -30.39 -49.34
CA PRO A 192 -29.34 -30.82 -49.62
C PRO A 192 -28.46 -29.63 -50.01
N VAL A 193 -27.18 -29.65 -49.63
CA VAL A 193 -26.23 -28.57 -49.95
C VAL A 193 -25.18 -29.05 -50.94
N ALA A 194 -25.05 -28.35 -52.06
CA ALA A 194 -24.21 -28.76 -53.19
C ALA A 194 -22.69 -28.57 -52.96
N THR A 195 -22.31 -27.62 -52.11
CA THR A 195 -20.90 -27.31 -51.80
C THR A 195 -20.73 -27.17 -50.30
N ALA A 196 -19.86 -28.01 -49.75
CA ALA A 196 -19.61 -28.09 -48.33
C ALA A 196 -18.33 -27.35 -47.93
N PRO A 197 -18.28 -26.76 -46.73
CA PRO A 197 -17.02 -26.54 -46.04
C PRO A 197 -16.23 -27.85 -45.88
N ALA A 198 -14.91 -27.82 -46.07
CA ALA A 198 -14.06 -29.00 -45.96
C ALA A 198 -14.15 -29.64 -44.56
N PRO A 199 -14.06 -30.99 -44.45
CA PRO A 199 -13.95 -31.65 -43.15
C PRO A 199 -12.74 -31.16 -42.35
N ASN A 200 -12.80 -31.31 -41.03
CA ASN A 200 -11.73 -30.86 -40.13
C ASN A 200 -10.38 -31.61 -40.30
N SER A 201 -10.34 -32.69 -41.09
CA SER A 201 -9.13 -33.49 -41.34
C SER A 201 -9.23 -34.22 -42.69
N GLU A 202 -8.09 -34.45 -43.34
CA GLU A 202 -7.98 -35.23 -44.59
C GLU A 202 -8.33 -36.72 -44.42
N ASP A 203 -8.23 -37.23 -43.19
CA ASP A 203 -8.58 -38.62 -42.87
C ASP A 203 -10.10 -38.86 -42.78
N LEU A 204 -10.90 -37.79 -42.82
CA LEU A 204 -12.35 -37.82 -42.66
C LEU A 204 -13.06 -37.69 -44.00
N LYS A 205 -14.05 -38.56 -44.24
CA LYS A 205 -14.86 -38.53 -45.47
C LYS A 205 -16.26 -38.06 -45.17
N GLN A 206 -16.65 -36.93 -45.76
CA GLN A 206 -18.03 -36.45 -45.75
C GLN A 206 -18.86 -37.23 -46.77
N VAL A 207 -19.99 -37.79 -46.33
CA VAL A 207 -20.80 -38.73 -47.12
C VAL A 207 -22.25 -38.29 -47.30
N ALA A 208 -22.72 -37.29 -46.56
CA ALA A 208 -24.01 -36.62 -46.76
C ALA A 208 -23.99 -35.22 -46.12
N LEU A 209 -24.77 -34.28 -46.66
CA LEU A 209 -24.84 -32.90 -46.17
C LEU A 209 -26.21 -32.25 -46.45
N TYR A 210 -26.83 -31.70 -45.41
CA TYR A 210 -28.12 -31.01 -45.46
C TYR A 210 -28.11 -29.72 -44.67
N ASP A 211 -28.85 -28.71 -45.09
CA ASP A 211 -29.24 -27.58 -44.26
C ASP A 211 -30.55 -27.92 -43.56
N VAL A 212 -30.55 -27.89 -42.23
CA VAL A 212 -31.74 -28.13 -41.39
C VAL A 212 -31.98 -26.88 -40.55
N SER A 213 -33.11 -26.22 -40.77
CA SER A 213 -33.49 -24.98 -40.07
C SER A 213 -34.93 -25.02 -39.57
N LEU A 214 -35.21 -24.30 -38.48
CA LEU A 214 -36.53 -24.20 -37.86
C LEU A 214 -36.87 -22.74 -37.58
N GLY A 215 -37.32 -22.02 -38.61
CA GLY A 215 -37.42 -20.56 -38.60
C GLY A 215 -36.06 -19.91 -38.35
N ASP A 216 -36.04 -18.85 -37.53
CA ASP A 216 -34.80 -18.15 -37.12
C ASP A 216 -34.15 -18.77 -35.86
N LEU A 217 -34.60 -19.96 -35.43
CA LEU A 217 -34.06 -20.62 -34.25
C LEU A 217 -32.77 -21.36 -34.59
N HIS A 218 -31.64 -20.77 -34.20
CA HIS A 218 -30.32 -21.38 -34.35
C HIS A 218 -29.91 -22.23 -33.13
N GLU A 219 -30.34 -21.84 -31.92
CA GLU A 219 -30.18 -22.60 -30.67
C GLU A 219 -31.54 -22.90 -30.02
N LEU A 220 -31.69 -24.08 -29.45
CA LEU A 220 -32.96 -24.63 -28.95
C LEU A 220 -32.93 -24.86 -27.43
N GLU A 221 -34.03 -24.50 -26.76
CA GLU A 221 -34.20 -24.70 -25.31
C GLU A 221 -34.31 -26.19 -24.92
N LYS A 222 -34.67 -27.06 -25.87
CA LYS A 222 -34.71 -28.53 -25.74
C LYS A 222 -34.02 -29.19 -26.94
N GLU A 223 -33.53 -30.41 -26.75
CA GLU A 223 -32.90 -31.20 -27.82
C GLU A 223 -33.92 -31.71 -28.83
N ILE A 224 -33.59 -31.61 -30.11
CA ILE A 224 -34.25 -32.33 -31.19
C ILE A 224 -33.39 -33.53 -31.61
N VAL A 225 -33.97 -34.49 -32.31
CA VAL A 225 -33.23 -35.58 -32.96
C VAL A 225 -33.17 -35.34 -34.46
N ILE A 226 -31.99 -35.51 -35.06
CA ILE A 226 -31.81 -35.55 -36.51
C ILE A 226 -31.25 -36.92 -36.86
N GLU A 227 -31.90 -37.62 -37.78
CA GLU A 227 -31.46 -38.86 -38.40
C GLU A 227 -31.21 -38.62 -39.89
N VAL A 228 -30.10 -39.14 -40.41
CA VAL A 228 -29.67 -38.96 -41.79
C VAL A 228 -29.18 -40.30 -42.34
N ALA A 229 -29.67 -40.69 -43.52
CA ALA A 229 -29.18 -41.87 -44.22
C ALA A 229 -27.74 -41.68 -44.71
N TYR A 230 -26.93 -42.74 -44.62
CA TYR A 230 -25.58 -42.79 -45.18
C TYR A 230 -25.51 -43.91 -46.22
N GLY A 231 -25.17 -43.54 -47.46
CA GLY A 231 -25.23 -44.46 -48.60
C GLY A 231 -24.28 -45.67 -48.51
N SER A 232 -24.37 -46.58 -49.48
CA SER A 232 -23.57 -47.82 -49.53
C SER A 232 -22.05 -47.63 -49.72
N ALA A 233 -21.59 -46.39 -49.89
CA ALA A 233 -20.17 -46.05 -50.04
C ALA A 233 -19.37 -46.24 -48.74
N VAL A 234 -20.05 -46.31 -47.59
CA VAL A 234 -19.43 -46.52 -46.28
C VAL A 234 -19.36 -48.01 -45.95
N LYS A 235 -18.16 -48.52 -45.62
CA LYS A 235 -17.98 -49.94 -45.31
C LYS A 235 -18.67 -50.28 -43.99
N ASP A 236 -19.09 -51.54 -43.83
CA ASP A 236 -19.70 -52.02 -42.58
C ASP A 236 -18.79 -51.92 -41.36
N THR A 237 -17.48 -51.85 -41.58
CA THR A 237 -16.46 -51.66 -40.56
C THR A 237 -16.26 -50.18 -40.21
N ASP A 238 -16.53 -49.26 -41.13
CA ASP A 238 -16.19 -47.84 -40.93
C ASP A 238 -16.99 -47.23 -39.76
N LEU A 239 -16.35 -46.31 -39.03
CA LEU A 239 -16.97 -45.42 -38.07
C LEU A 239 -17.79 -44.36 -38.81
N VAL A 240 -18.98 -44.03 -38.32
CA VAL A 240 -19.90 -43.06 -38.94
C VAL A 240 -20.58 -42.22 -37.88
N TRP A 241 -20.67 -40.91 -38.09
CA TRP A 241 -21.33 -39.96 -37.16
C TRP A 241 -21.89 -38.73 -37.90
N LEU A 242 -22.70 -37.92 -37.20
CA LEU A 242 -23.17 -36.61 -37.65
C LEU A 242 -22.32 -35.49 -37.06
N GLU A 243 -22.17 -34.41 -37.81
CA GLU A 243 -21.58 -33.15 -37.38
C GLU A 243 -22.50 -32.00 -37.80
N TYR A 244 -22.47 -30.88 -37.09
CA TYR A 244 -23.09 -29.64 -37.53
C TYR A 244 -22.03 -28.58 -37.84
N TRP A 245 -22.36 -27.64 -38.73
CA TRP A 245 -21.47 -26.52 -39.05
C TRP A 245 -21.68 -25.38 -38.07
N ASP A 246 -20.62 -25.02 -37.34
CA ASP A 246 -20.60 -23.83 -36.48
C ASP A 246 -20.11 -22.64 -37.31
N GLU A 247 -21.03 -21.73 -37.66
CA GLU A 247 -20.74 -20.55 -38.46
C GLU A 247 -19.81 -19.54 -37.77
N ALA A 248 -19.79 -19.51 -36.43
CA ALA A 248 -18.92 -18.61 -35.67
C ALA A 248 -17.48 -19.12 -35.65
N GLN A 249 -17.30 -20.45 -35.55
CA GLN A 249 -15.98 -21.09 -35.51
C GLN A 249 -15.45 -21.44 -36.89
N LYS A 250 -16.30 -21.39 -37.93
CA LYS A 250 -15.97 -21.85 -39.30
C LYS A 250 -15.40 -23.28 -39.29
N ALA A 251 -16.00 -24.15 -38.48
CA ALA A 251 -15.56 -25.53 -38.28
C ALA A 251 -16.76 -26.48 -38.12
N TRP A 252 -16.53 -27.76 -38.46
CA TRP A 252 -17.51 -28.82 -38.18
C TRP A 252 -17.43 -29.24 -36.71
N VAL A 253 -18.58 -29.44 -36.08
CA VAL A 253 -18.69 -29.86 -34.68
C VAL A 253 -19.38 -31.22 -34.62
N MET A 254 -18.67 -32.21 -34.11
CA MET A 254 -19.17 -33.57 -33.95
C MET A 254 -20.40 -33.62 -33.02
N LEU A 255 -21.47 -34.26 -33.50
CA LEU A 255 -22.65 -34.57 -32.70
C LEU A 255 -22.51 -35.96 -32.08
N PRO A 256 -23.00 -36.17 -30.84
CA PRO A 256 -23.10 -37.49 -30.23
C PRO A 256 -24.09 -38.33 -31.02
N SER A 257 -23.55 -39.19 -31.88
CA SER A 257 -24.28 -39.83 -32.95
C SER A 257 -24.35 -41.34 -32.78
N GLU A 258 -25.19 -41.95 -33.58
CA GLU A 258 -25.23 -43.39 -33.76
C GLU A 258 -25.56 -43.78 -35.16
N ALA A 259 -24.91 -44.82 -35.64
CA ALA A 259 -25.30 -45.55 -36.83
C ALA A 259 -26.17 -46.79 -36.54
N ASP A 260 -27.40 -46.83 -37.07
CA ASP A 260 -28.13 -48.08 -37.30
C ASP A 260 -27.61 -48.67 -38.62
N ARG A 261 -26.70 -49.63 -38.51
CA ARG A 261 -26.02 -50.25 -39.66
C ARG A 261 -26.94 -51.10 -40.53
N GLN A 262 -28.06 -51.60 -39.98
CA GLN A 262 -29.03 -52.37 -40.74
C GLN A 262 -29.87 -51.45 -41.64
N LYS A 263 -30.27 -50.29 -41.12
CA LYS A 263 -31.01 -49.27 -41.89
C LYS A 263 -30.11 -48.31 -42.66
N LYS A 264 -28.80 -48.33 -42.40
CA LYS A 264 -27.81 -47.41 -42.97
C LYS A 264 -28.17 -45.95 -42.70
N VAL A 265 -28.56 -45.66 -41.46
CA VAL A 265 -28.85 -44.30 -40.99
C VAL A 265 -28.00 -43.96 -39.79
N VAL A 266 -27.63 -42.69 -39.66
CA VAL A 266 -26.99 -42.13 -38.48
C VAL A 266 -27.91 -41.11 -37.83
N ARG A 267 -28.10 -41.14 -36.51
CA ARG A 267 -28.87 -40.10 -35.82
C ARG A 267 -28.18 -39.55 -34.59
N ALA A 268 -28.48 -38.30 -34.28
CA ALA A 268 -27.91 -37.57 -33.16
C ALA A 268 -28.93 -36.61 -32.54
N THR A 269 -28.74 -36.29 -31.26
CA THR A 269 -29.46 -35.21 -30.59
C THR A 269 -28.70 -33.90 -30.73
N THR A 270 -29.40 -32.82 -31.03
CA THR A 270 -28.79 -31.48 -31.12
C THR A 270 -29.72 -30.41 -30.57
N ARG A 271 -29.14 -29.34 -30.02
CA ARG A 271 -29.84 -28.08 -29.73
C ARG A 271 -29.48 -27.00 -30.75
N HIS A 272 -28.70 -27.34 -31.76
CA HIS A 272 -28.18 -26.41 -32.75
C HIS A 272 -28.65 -26.81 -34.15
N LEU A 273 -29.17 -25.86 -34.89
CA LEU A 273 -29.68 -26.03 -36.26
C LEU A 273 -28.84 -25.21 -37.24
N SER A 274 -28.17 -25.92 -38.16
CA SER A 274 -27.36 -25.36 -39.23
C SER A 274 -27.14 -26.45 -40.30
N LEU A 275 -26.03 -26.38 -41.05
CA LEU A 275 -25.63 -27.49 -41.90
C LEU A 275 -25.33 -28.73 -41.07
N VAL A 276 -25.89 -29.88 -41.43
CA VAL A 276 -25.69 -31.18 -40.79
C VAL A 276 -25.06 -32.13 -41.81
N SER A 277 -23.94 -32.71 -41.45
CA SER A 277 -23.11 -33.57 -42.28
C SER A 277 -22.97 -34.97 -41.68
N VAL A 278 -23.00 -36.01 -42.51
CA VAL A 278 -22.53 -37.35 -42.11
C VAL A 278 -21.05 -37.49 -42.45
N ILE A 279 -20.25 -37.92 -41.49
CA ILE A 279 -18.81 -38.18 -41.65
C ILE A 279 -18.50 -39.67 -41.41
N SER A 280 -17.51 -40.20 -42.12
CA SER A 280 -17.01 -41.58 -41.97
C SER A 280 -15.48 -41.68 -41.88
N ALA A 281 -14.98 -42.72 -41.19
CA ALA A 281 -13.55 -43.07 -41.04
C ALA A 281 -13.34 -44.59 -40.88
N GLU A 282 -12.15 -45.13 -41.18
CA GLU A 282 -11.91 -46.59 -41.10
C GLU A 282 -11.81 -47.14 -39.64
N GLU A 283 -12.22 -48.41 -39.43
CA GLU A 283 -12.24 -49.07 -38.10
C GLU A 283 -10.85 -49.39 -37.53
N ILE A 284 -10.63 -49.15 -36.23
CA ILE A 284 -9.32 -49.33 -35.56
C ILE A 284 -9.32 -50.46 -34.51
N ALA A 285 -10.45 -51.16 -34.30
CA ALA A 285 -10.65 -52.08 -33.18
C ALA A 285 -9.73 -53.32 -33.13
N GLY A 286 -9.06 -53.70 -34.22
CA GLY A 286 -8.18 -54.89 -34.28
C GLY A 286 -6.78 -54.74 -33.64
N LEU A 287 -6.45 -53.57 -33.07
CA LEU A 287 -5.06 -53.14 -32.84
C LEU A 287 -4.65 -52.95 -31.37
N GLN A 288 -5.40 -53.49 -30.40
CA GLN A 288 -5.03 -53.36 -28.98
C GLN A 288 -3.62 -53.89 -28.70
N GLY A 289 -2.70 -53.00 -28.31
CA GLY A 289 -1.32 -53.32 -28.02
C GLY A 289 -0.50 -53.83 -29.22
N LYS A 290 -0.94 -53.57 -30.45
CA LYS A 290 -0.25 -54.00 -31.69
C LYS A 290 0.08 -52.81 -32.58
N GLU A 291 1.17 -52.92 -33.34
CA GLU A 291 1.53 -51.99 -34.41
C GLU A 291 0.41 -51.96 -35.47
N VAL A 292 -0.03 -50.76 -35.86
CA VAL A 292 -1.01 -50.56 -36.94
C VAL A 292 -0.42 -51.10 -38.25
N ALA A 293 -1.16 -51.94 -38.99
CA ALA A 293 -0.69 -52.59 -40.21
C ALA A 293 -0.19 -51.61 -41.29
N GLU A 294 0.64 -52.13 -42.21
CA GLU A 294 1.49 -51.42 -43.19
C GLU A 294 0.86 -50.16 -43.80
N GLY A 295 1.22 -49.02 -43.21
CA GLY A 295 0.83 -47.67 -43.63
C GLY A 295 1.22 -46.62 -42.59
N ASN A 296 1.20 -47.01 -41.30
CA ASN A 296 1.55 -46.16 -40.15
C ASN A 296 2.62 -46.83 -39.25
N LYS A 297 3.84 -47.01 -39.78
CA LYS A 297 4.95 -47.66 -39.05
C LYS A 297 5.23 -46.95 -37.71
N GLY A 298 5.22 -47.71 -36.60
CA GLY A 298 5.59 -47.23 -35.27
C GLY A 298 4.48 -46.61 -34.39
N LYS A 299 3.22 -46.53 -34.84
CA LYS A 299 2.08 -46.08 -34.02
C LYS A 299 1.51 -47.23 -33.15
N TRP A 300 1.24 -46.92 -31.89
CA TRP A 300 0.73 -47.83 -30.87
C TRP A 300 -0.62 -47.38 -30.33
N TYR A 301 -1.39 -48.37 -29.87
CA TYR A 301 -2.76 -48.18 -29.43
C TYR A 301 -3.07 -48.88 -28.11
N TYR A 302 -3.65 -48.16 -27.16
CA TYR A 302 -4.12 -48.71 -25.88
C TYR A 302 -5.49 -48.16 -25.49
N ARG A 303 -6.35 -48.98 -24.89
CA ARG A 303 -7.72 -48.58 -24.54
C ARG A 303 -8.27 -49.28 -23.31
N ASN A 304 -9.29 -48.66 -22.72
CA ASN A 304 -10.23 -49.28 -21.81
C ASN A 304 -11.66 -48.82 -22.14
N GLU A 305 -12.58 -48.95 -21.19
CA GLU A 305 -13.95 -48.50 -21.39
C GLU A 305 -14.10 -46.97 -21.41
N TYR A 306 -13.11 -46.15 -21.02
CA TYR A 306 -13.22 -44.67 -21.01
C TYR A 306 -12.23 -43.98 -21.94
N PHE A 307 -11.03 -44.53 -22.10
CA PHE A 307 -9.91 -43.87 -22.76
C PHE A 307 -9.44 -44.67 -23.96
N ARG A 308 -9.06 -43.92 -24.99
CA ARG A 308 -8.45 -44.40 -26.20
C ARG A 308 -7.14 -43.64 -26.41
N MET A 309 -6.00 -44.27 -26.14
CA MET A 309 -4.68 -43.64 -26.19
C MET A 309 -3.88 -44.09 -27.42
N GLU A 310 -3.32 -43.11 -28.15
CA GLU A 310 -2.47 -43.29 -29.33
C GLU A 310 -1.12 -42.58 -29.13
N PHE A 311 -0.03 -43.22 -29.57
CA PHE A 311 1.31 -42.64 -29.51
C PHE A 311 2.24 -43.30 -30.54
N ASN A 312 3.27 -42.58 -30.99
CA ASN A 312 4.38 -43.19 -31.73
C ASN A 312 5.48 -43.62 -30.74
N LYS A 313 5.76 -44.92 -30.68
CA LYS A 313 6.69 -45.46 -29.68
C LYS A 313 8.11 -44.91 -29.84
N ALA A 314 8.63 -44.88 -31.07
CA ALA A 314 9.99 -44.40 -31.33
C ALA A 314 10.12 -42.91 -31.03
N GLU A 315 9.07 -42.12 -31.31
CA GLU A 315 9.04 -40.69 -30.99
C GLU A 315 9.05 -40.45 -29.47
N VAL A 316 8.16 -41.12 -28.73
CA VAL A 316 8.12 -41.03 -27.27
C VAL A 316 9.46 -41.48 -26.68
N GLU A 317 10.02 -42.58 -27.18
CA GLU A 317 11.31 -43.13 -26.77
C GLU A 317 12.52 -42.25 -27.17
N ALA A 318 12.37 -41.37 -28.15
CA ALA A 318 13.38 -40.36 -28.45
C ALA A 318 13.24 -39.14 -27.53
N GLY A 319 12.01 -38.65 -27.34
CA GLY A 319 11.73 -37.40 -26.63
C GLY A 319 11.81 -37.53 -25.11
N THR A 320 11.39 -38.65 -24.53
CA THR A 320 11.44 -38.90 -23.07
C THR A 320 12.76 -39.58 -22.64
N GLY A 321 13.75 -39.42 -23.54
CA GLY A 321 15.03 -40.08 -23.74
C GLY A 321 15.92 -40.30 -22.53
N PRO A 322 17.12 -40.89 -22.70
CA PRO A 322 18.27 -40.56 -21.84
C PRO A 322 18.53 -39.03 -21.76
N LYS A 323 18.12 -38.27 -22.79
CA LYS A 323 18.22 -36.80 -22.82
C LYS A 323 17.24 -36.09 -21.89
N ALA A 324 15.97 -36.53 -21.82
CA ALA A 324 14.98 -35.99 -20.89
C ALA A 324 14.99 -36.69 -19.52
N GLY A 325 15.59 -37.88 -19.44
CA GLY A 325 15.81 -38.63 -18.20
C GLY A 325 14.62 -39.47 -17.72
N TRP A 326 13.50 -39.53 -18.46
CA TRP A 326 12.29 -40.19 -17.94
C TRP A 326 12.45 -41.71 -17.79
N TYR A 327 13.16 -42.38 -18.71
CA TYR A 327 13.37 -43.84 -18.64
C TYR A 327 14.08 -44.30 -17.37
N THR A 328 14.85 -43.40 -16.77
CA THR A 328 15.59 -43.70 -15.54
C THR A 328 14.86 -43.21 -14.29
N LYS A 329 13.73 -42.50 -14.44
CA LYS A 329 12.97 -41.86 -13.35
C LYS A 329 11.44 -41.85 -13.58
N PRO A 330 10.79 -42.98 -13.92
CA PRO A 330 9.32 -43.01 -13.99
C PRO A 330 8.70 -42.87 -12.59
N ASP A 331 7.39 -42.62 -12.50
CA ASP A 331 6.73 -42.60 -11.19
C ASP A 331 6.82 -43.99 -10.53
N PRO A 332 7.49 -44.11 -9.37
CA PRO A 332 7.63 -45.40 -8.69
C PRO A 332 6.31 -45.98 -8.18
N LYS A 333 5.23 -45.18 -8.11
CA LYS A 333 3.89 -45.61 -7.70
C LYS A 333 3.14 -46.30 -8.85
N VAL A 334 3.54 -46.07 -10.10
CA VAL A 334 2.87 -46.60 -11.28
C VAL A 334 3.40 -47.99 -11.62
N LYS A 335 2.50 -48.97 -11.54
CA LYS A 335 2.81 -50.35 -11.93
C LYS A 335 2.75 -50.47 -13.46
N PRO A 336 3.76 -51.08 -14.11
CA PRO A 336 3.69 -51.37 -15.53
C PRO A 336 2.45 -52.21 -15.85
N VAL A 337 1.74 -51.84 -16.92
CA VAL A 337 0.47 -52.47 -17.34
C VAL A 337 0.60 -53.24 -18.64
N GLN A 338 1.61 -52.94 -19.47
CA GLN A 338 1.87 -53.68 -20.71
C GLN A 338 3.36 -53.79 -20.98
N ALA A 339 3.83 -55.01 -21.30
CA ALA A 339 5.18 -55.22 -21.79
C ALA A 339 5.39 -54.37 -23.07
N ASP A 340 6.55 -53.70 -23.16
CA ASP A 340 6.97 -52.87 -24.28
C ASP A 340 6.27 -51.50 -24.46
N MET A 341 5.42 -51.07 -23.52
CA MET A 341 4.92 -49.69 -23.47
C MET A 341 5.97 -48.76 -22.83
N PRO A 342 6.29 -47.59 -23.42
CA PRO A 342 7.21 -46.63 -22.80
C PRO A 342 6.72 -46.20 -21.42
N ARG A 343 7.64 -46.13 -20.44
CA ARG A 343 7.30 -45.79 -19.05
C ARG A 343 6.54 -44.46 -18.89
N TYR A 344 6.87 -43.46 -19.71
CA TYR A 344 6.15 -42.18 -19.75
C TYR A 344 4.66 -42.34 -20.07
N VAL A 345 4.35 -43.23 -21.02
CA VAL A 345 2.97 -43.53 -21.44
C VAL A 345 2.24 -44.34 -20.38
N GLU A 346 2.92 -45.24 -19.68
CA GLU A 346 2.34 -45.97 -18.55
C GLU A 346 1.94 -45.03 -17.39
N ASP A 347 2.76 -44.02 -17.11
CA ASP A 347 2.45 -42.99 -16.10
C ASP A 347 1.22 -42.18 -16.51
N ILE A 348 1.15 -41.68 -17.76
CA ILE A 348 -0.03 -40.98 -18.29
C ILE A 348 -1.28 -41.85 -18.15
N TRP A 349 -1.19 -43.12 -18.54
CA TRP A 349 -2.30 -44.05 -18.45
C TRP A 349 -2.80 -44.24 -17.02
N ALA A 350 -1.89 -44.37 -16.06
CA ALA A 350 -2.23 -44.50 -14.65
C ALA A 350 -2.87 -43.23 -14.09
N TYR A 351 -2.37 -42.05 -14.47
CA TYR A 351 -2.91 -40.75 -14.04
C TYR A 351 -4.32 -40.50 -14.60
N LEU A 352 -4.58 -40.81 -15.87
CA LEU A 352 -5.92 -40.69 -16.47
C LEU A 352 -6.96 -41.50 -15.69
N ASN A 353 -6.63 -42.75 -15.37
CA ASN A 353 -7.55 -43.64 -14.66
C ASN A 353 -7.73 -43.21 -13.20
N THR A 354 -6.64 -42.88 -12.50
CA THR A 354 -6.68 -42.43 -11.11
C THR A 354 -7.45 -41.11 -10.97
N GLY A 355 -7.19 -40.15 -11.86
CA GLY A 355 -7.88 -38.85 -11.87
C GLY A 355 -9.38 -39.01 -12.10
N ARG A 356 -9.77 -39.79 -13.12
CA ARG A 356 -11.19 -40.09 -13.41
C ARG A 356 -11.91 -40.71 -12.21
N GLU A 357 -11.32 -41.72 -11.57
CA GLU A 357 -11.91 -42.36 -10.39
C GLU A 357 -12.06 -41.39 -9.21
N ARG A 358 -11.06 -40.52 -8.98
CA ARG A 358 -11.10 -39.53 -7.90
C ARG A 358 -12.11 -38.42 -8.18
N TYR A 359 -12.22 -37.94 -9.42
CA TYR A 359 -13.25 -36.98 -9.81
C TYR A 359 -14.66 -37.55 -9.60
N GLN A 360 -14.90 -38.79 -10.02
CA GLN A 360 -16.17 -39.46 -9.79
C GLN A 360 -16.46 -39.61 -8.29
N LYS A 361 -15.48 -40.03 -7.49
CA LYS A 361 -15.60 -40.14 -6.02
C LYS A 361 -15.87 -38.79 -5.35
N ALA A 362 -15.40 -37.69 -5.92
CA ALA A 362 -15.67 -36.35 -5.44
C ALA A 362 -17.11 -35.87 -5.73
N GLY A 363 -17.93 -36.66 -6.43
CA GLY A 363 -19.33 -36.34 -6.74
C GLY A 363 -19.52 -35.59 -8.05
N LEU A 364 -18.52 -35.60 -8.94
CA LEU A 364 -18.60 -35.02 -10.28
C LEU A 364 -19.17 -36.05 -11.27
N ARG A 365 -19.72 -35.57 -12.39
CA ARG A 365 -20.29 -36.43 -13.44
C ARG A 365 -19.25 -37.43 -13.96
N GLU A 366 -19.68 -38.67 -14.12
CA GLU A 366 -18.88 -39.75 -14.67
C GLU A 366 -18.57 -39.49 -16.15
N LEU A 367 -17.32 -39.75 -16.56
CA LEU A 367 -16.93 -39.63 -17.97
C LEU A 367 -17.65 -40.66 -18.84
N PRO A 368 -17.98 -40.33 -20.10
CA PRO A 368 -18.59 -41.28 -21.02
C PRO A 368 -17.69 -42.50 -21.23
N LYS A 369 -18.31 -43.68 -21.26
CA LYS A 369 -17.66 -44.93 -21.65
C LYS A 369 -17.75 -45.12 -23.15
N PHE A 370 -16.75 -45.68 -23.80
CA PHE A 370 -16.85 -46.24 -25.14
C PHE A 370 -17.95 -47.31 -25.22
N ASP A 371 -19.02 -47.02 -25.95
CA ASP A 371 -20.05 -47.99 -26.35
C ASP A 371 -20.00 -48.17 -27.87
N PHE A 372 -19.80 -49.41 -28.32
CA PHE A 372 -19.73 -49.79 -29.74
C PHE A 372 -20.87 -50.72 -30.15
N THR A 373 -21.84 -50.96 -29.27
CA THR A 373 -22.83 -52.05 -29.40
C THR A 373 -24.28 -51.60 -29.58
N GLY A 374 -24.57 -50.30 -29.47
CA GLY A 374 -25.95 -49.82 -29.57
C GLY A 374 -26.10 -48.32 -29.40
N PHE A 375 -27.33 -47.92 -29.04
CA PHE A 375 -27.86 -46.62 -29.42
C PHE A 375 -27.15 -45.43 -28.74
N LEU A 376 -26.46 -44.57 -29.52
CA LEU A 376 -25.42 -43.56 -29.20
C LEU A 376 -24.07 -44.20 -28.84
N SER A 377 -23.12 -44.23 -29.77
CA SER A 377 -21.74 -44.52 -29.38
C SER A 377 -21.26 -43.38 -28.49
N LYS A 378 -21.31 -43.59 -27.18
CA LYS A 378 -20.62 -42.71 -26.23
C LYS A 378 -19.15 -42.75 -26.62
N HIS A 379 -18.60 -41.63 -27.09
CA HIS A 379 -17.17 -41.54 -27.37
C HIS A 379 -16.49 -41.30 -26.02
N GLY A 380 -15.77 -42.31 -25.53
CA GLY A 380 -14.81 -42.06 -24.47
C GLY A 380 -13.73 -41.06 -24.93
N THR A 381 -12.85 -40.66 -24.04
CA THR A 381 -11.84 -39.64 -24.33
C THR A 381 -10.70 -40.22 -25.14
N PHE A 382 -10.46 -39.64 -26.32
CA PHE A 382 -9.25 -39.89 -27.11
C PHE A 382 -8.06 -39.16 -26.49
N VAL A 383 -6.91 -39.82 -26.46
CA VAL A 383 -5.67 -39.30 -25.88
C VAL A 383 -4.54 -39.50 -26.88
N TYR A 384 -3.83 -38.45 -27.21
CA TYR A 384 -2.65 -38.49 -28.08
C TYR A 384 -1.42 -38.13 -27.25
N VAL A 385 -0.35 -38.93 -27.36
CA VAL A 385 0.92 -38.68 -26.68
C VAL A 385 2.03 -38.54 -27.71
N GLY A 386 2.68 -37.37 -27.72
CA GLY A 386 3.71 -37.04 -28.72
C GLY A 386 3.81 -35.53 -28.96
N GLY A 387 4.73 -35.13 -29.82
CA GLY A 387 4.96 -33.74 -30.21
C GLY A 387 5.52 -32.83 -29.11
N SER A 388 5.81 -31.59 -29.51
CA SER A 388 6.27 -30.49 -28.66
C SER A 388 5.17 -29.44 -28.48
N GLY A 389 5.26 -28.63 -27.42
CA GLY A 389 4.32 -27.55 -27.09
C GLY A 389 3.53 -27.81 -25.82
N SER A 390 2.54 -26.95 -25.54
CA SER A 390 1.65 -27.14 -24.39
C SER A 390 0.71 -28.32 -24.63
N SER A 391 0.69 -29.24 -23.67
CA SER A 391 -0.41 -30.20 -23.53
C SER A 391 -1.73 -29.45 -23.50
N ASN A 392 -2.76 -30.02 -24.10
CA ASN A 392 -4.06 -29.38 -24.21
C ASN A 392 -5.15 -30.41 -24.44
N ARG A 393 -6.35 -30.09 -23.99
CA ARG A 393 -7.59 -30.70 -24.43
C ARG A 393 -8.11 -29.90 -25.61
N SER A 394 -8.17 -30.55 -26.77
CA SER A 394 -8.76 -29.96 -27.98
C SER A 394 -10.19 -29.53 -27.70
N LYS A 395 -10.48 -28.23 -27.79
CA LYS A 395 -11.84 -27.70 -27.57
C LYS A 395 -12.85 -28.30 -28.55
N ILE A 396 -12.40 -28.64 -29.76
CA ILE A 396 -13.22 -29.11 -30.88
C ILE A 396 -13.50 -30.62 -30.76
N THR A 397 -12.45 -31.44 -30.68
CA THR A 397 -12.59 -32.90 -30.75
C THR A 397 -12.78 -33.54 -29.38
N GLY A 398 -12.47 -32.81 -28.31
CA GLY A 398 -12.43 -33.32 -26.95
C GLY A 398 -11.34 -34.33 -26.65
N SER A 399 -10.41 -34.50 -27.57
CA SER A 399 -9.21 -35.29 -27.36
C SER A 399 -8.23 -34.55 -26.45
N ILE A 400 -7.51 -35.32 -25.64
CA ILE A 400 -6.41 -34.82 -24.82
C ILE A 400 -5.11 -35.06 -25.57
N ASN A 401 -4.32 -34.01 -25.77
CA ASN A 401 -2.97 -34.08 -26.30
C ASN A 401 -1.98 -33.87 -25.16
N ILE A 402 -1.14 -34.87 -24.89
CA ILE A 402 -0.07 -34.77 -23.90
C ILE A 402 1.27 -34.66 -24.63
N SER A 403 1.89 -33.49 -24.52
CA SER A 403 3.19 -33.22 -25.14
C SER A 403 4.32 -33.91 -24.38
N LEU A 404 5.43 -34.18 -25.10
CA LEU A 404 6.68 -34.67 -24.52
C LEU A 404 7.40 -33.61 -23.67
N ASP A 405 7.03 -32.32 -23.81
CA ASP A 405 7.59 -31.23 -23.00
C ASP A 405 7.17 -31.33 -21.51
N SER A 406 6.16 -32.14 -21.20
CA SER A 406 5.73 -32.44 -19.83
C SER A 406 6.64 -33.46 -19.10
N ALA A 407 7.73 -33.91 -19.72
CA ALA A 407 8.68 -34.88 -19.16
C ALA A 407 9.63 -34.31 -18.06
N GLY A 408 9.30 -33.17 -17.45
CA GLY A 408 10.13 -32.54 -16.42
C GLY A 408 10.13 -33.26 -15.07
N SER A 409 8.98 -33.78 -14.62
CA SER A 409 8.85 -34.61 -13.41
C SER A 409 7.53 -35.39 -13.39
N PRO A 410 7.43 -36.53 -12.68
CA PRO A 410 6.18 -37.27 -12.48
C PRO A 410 5.03 -36.40 -11.95
N GLU A 411 5.32 -35.50 -11.01
CA GLU A 411 4.32 -34.62 -10.41
C GLU A 411 3.79 -33.59 -11.41
N LEU A 412 4.66 -32.99 -12.24
CA LEU A 412 4.25 -32.06 -13.29
C LEU A 412 3.39 -32.79 -14.34
N LEU A 413 3.82 -33.96 -14.80
CA LEU A 413 3.07 -34.75 -15.77
C LEU A 413 1.68 -35.12 -15.25
N ASN A 414 1.59 -35.56 -13.99
CA ASN A 414 0.32 -35.90 -13.36
C ASN A 414 -0.59 -34.67 -13.24
N ALA A 415 -0.05 -33.52 -12.83
CA ALA A 415 -0.81 -32.27 -12.79
C ALA A 415 -1.37 -31.90 -14.16
N THR A 416 -0.53 -31.93 -15.21
CA THR A 416 -0.94 -31.66 -16.59
C THR A 416 -2.02 -32.63 -17.07
N VAL A 417 -1.80 -33.95 -16.92
CA VAL A 417 -2.77 -34.96 -17.33
C VAL A 417 -4.10 -34.80 -16.59
N ALA A 418 -4.05 -34.55 -15.28
CA ALA A 418 -5.25 -34.35 -14.46
C ALA A 418 -6.01 -33.07 -14.82
N HIS A 419 -5.28 -31.99 -15.14
CA HIS A 419 -5.84 -30.71 -15.59
C HIS A 419 -6.59 -30.88 -16.92
N GLU A 420 -5.93 -31.43 -17.94
CA GLU A 420 -6.57 -31.68 -19.24
C GLU A 420 -7.74 -32.67 -19.16
N LEU A 421 -7.64 -33.66 -18.27
CA LEU A 421 -8.73 -34.58 -18.00
C LEU A 421 -9.92 -33.87 -17.36
N PHE A 422 -9.70 -32.88 -16.49
CA PHE A 422 -10.81 -32.16 -15.86
C PHE A 422 -11.61 -31.36 -16.88
N HIS A 423 -10.99 -30.79 -17.91
CA HIS A 423 -11.73 -30.19 -19.02
C HIS A 423 -12.69 -31.17 -19.71
N SER A 424 -12.38 -32.47 -19.72
CA SER A 424 -13.33 -33.49 -20.20
C SER A 424 -14.54 -33.66 -19.29
N VAL A 425 -14.40 -33.47 -17.97
CA VAL A 425 -15.51 -33.42 -17.00
C VAL A 425 -16.33 -32.15 -17.21
N GLN A 426 -15.68 -31.01 -17.40
CA GLN A 426 -16.36 -29.72 -17.65
C GLN A 426 -17.19 -29.75 -18.93
N ASN A 427 -16.71 -30.45 -19.96
CA ASN A 427 -17.41 -30.62 -21.23
C ASN A 427 -18.72 -31.43 -21.13
N LEU A 428 -18.96 -32.11 -20.00
CA LEU A 428 -20.26 -32.74 -19.71
C LEU A 428 -21.35 -31.72 -19.34
N TYR A 429 -20.96 -30.46 -19.14
CA TYR A 429 -21.84 -29.35 -18.78
C TYR A 429 -21.83 -28.25 -19.86
N TYR A 430 -20.69 -28.04 -20.50
CA TYR A 430 -20.47 -26.89 -21.38
C TYR A 430 -19.90 -27.29 -22.74
N THR A 431 -20.28 -26.56 -23.77
CA THR A 431 -19.65 -26.59 -25.10
C THR A 431 -18.30 -25.87 -25.09
N ALA A 432 -17.53 -25.97 -26.17
CA ALA A 432 -16.29 -25.21 -26.35
C ALA A 432 -16.47 -23.68 -26.20
N ALA A 433 -17.53 -23.14 -26.80
CA ALA A 433 -17.91 -21.73 -26.65
C ALA A 433 -18.30 -21.41 -25.19
N GLY A 434 -19.07 -22.30 -24.57
CA GLY A 434 -19.48 -22.17 -23.17
C GLY A 434 -18.29 -22.12 -22.20
N MET A 435 -17.29 -22.98 -22.38
CA MET A 435 -16.06 -22.96 -21.58
C MET A 435 -15.23 -21.69 -21.84
N THR A 436 -15.12 -21.25 -23.10
CA THR A 436 -14.35 -20.06 -23.47
C THR A 436 -14.93 -18.79 -22.87
N ALA A 437 -16.26 -18.62 -22.87
CA ALA A 437 -16.93 -17.50 -22.23
C ALA A 437 -16.71 -17.43 -20.70
N ARG A 438 -16.19 -18.51 -20.09
CA ARG A 438 -16.03 -18.68 -18.64
C ARG A 438 -14.58 -19.02 -18.28
N LYS A 439 -13.62 -18.61 -19.13
CA LYS A 439 -12.24 -19.08 -19.10
C LYS A 439 -11.61 -19.05 -17.71
N TRP A 440 -11.70 -17.94 -16.99
CA TRP A 440 -11.11 -17.84 -15.64
C TRP A 440 -11.59 -18.95 -14.70
N TRP A 441 -12.89 -19.26 -14.71
CA TRP A 441 -13.49 -20.30 -13.89
C TRP A 441 -13.11 -21.70 -14.38
N MET A 442 -13.05 -21.89 -15.70
CA MET A 442 -12.67 -23.19 -16.28
C MET A 442 -11.24 -23.56 -15.92
N GLU A 443 -10.29 -22.64 -16.09
CA GLU A 443 -8.88 -22.90 -15.78
C GLU A 443 -8.66 -23.01 -14.26
N ALA A 444 -9.24 -22.11 -13.45
CA ALA A 444 -9.11 -22.15 -11.99
C ALA A 444 -9.65 -23.45 -11.39
N THR A 445 -10.80 -23.93 -11.88
CA THR A 445 -11.40 -25.17 -11.36
C THR A 445 -10.71 -26.43 -11.88
N ALA A 446 -10.20 -26.41 -13.12
CA ALA A 446 -9.38 -27.50 -13.66
C ALA A 446 -8.09 -27.66 -12.86
N ASP A 447 -7.42 -26.56 -12.57
CA ASP A 447 -6.17 -26.56 -11.80
C ASP A 447 -6.37 -26.94 -10.33
N TYR A 448 -7.44 -26.41 -9.70
CA TYR A 448 -7.86 -26.83 -8.36
C TYR A 448 -8.15 -28.33 -8.30
N ALA A 449 -8.97 -28.84 -9.22
CA ALA A 449 -9.39 -30.23 -9.22
C ALA A 449 -8.21 -31.17 -9.51
N ALA A 450 -7.33 -30.81 -10.44
CA ALA A 450 -6.12 -31.56 -10.75
C ALA A 450 -5.28 -31.78 -9.48
N ASP A 451 -4.93 -30.70 -8.78
CA ASP A 451 -4.09 -30.79 -7.58
C ASP A 451 -4.81 -31.44 -6.40
N ARG A 452 -5.97 -30.91 -6.02
CA ARG A 452 -6.62 -31.26 -4.74
C ARG A 452 -7.41 -32.55 -4.82
N ILE A 453 -8.00 -32.86 -5.97
CA ILE A 453 -8.86 -34.04 -6.13
C ILE A 453 -8.09 -35.18 -6.79
N ALA A 454 -7.56 -34.98 -8.01
CA ALA A 454 -6.91 -36.05 -8.75
C ALA A 454 -5.55 -36.44 -8.16
N MET A 455 -4.70 -35.49 -7.78
CA MET A 455 -3.38 -35.78 -7.21
C MET A 455 -3.44 -35.99 -5.70
N GLY A 456 -4.35 -35.31 -5.00
CA GLY A 456 -4.53 -35.40 -3.55
C GLY A 456 -3.65 -34.42 -2.75
N GLY A 457 -3.30 -33.27 -3.33
CA GLY A 457 -2.61 -32.16 -2.66
C GLY A 457 -1.10 -32.12 -2.89
N SER A 458 -0.66 -32.17 -4.15
CA SER A 458 0.74 -32.14 -4.59
C SER A 458 1.37 -30.74 -4.66
N ASN A 459 0.57 -29.68 -4.48
CA ASN A 459 0.99 -28.29 -4.55
C ASN A 459 1.54 -27.87 -5.94
N MET A 460 0.82 -28.19 -7.01
CA MET A 460 1.09 -27.77 -8.39
C MET A 460 0.16 -26.66 -8.93
N MET A 461 -0.89 -26.28 -8.20
CA MET A 461 -1.80 -25.20 -8.63
C MET A 461 -1.10 -23.85 -8.85
N GLY A 462 -1.67 -23.01 -9.70
CA GLY A 462 -1.41 -21.58 -9.85
C GLY A 462 -0.43 -21.20 -10.95
N GLY A 463 0.21 -22.19 -11.60
CA GLY A 463 1.28 -21.92 -12.57
C GLY A 463 2.36 -21.01 -12.00
N ASN A 464 2.75 -19.97 -12.76
CA ASN A 464 3.69 -18.95 -12.29
C ASN A 464 2.96 -17.88 -11.46
N ILE A 465 2.96 -18.08 -10.14
CA ILE A 465 2.21 -17.26 -9.19
C ILE A 465 2.81 -15.85 -9.10
N ASN A 466 1.97 -14.83 -9.30
CA ASN A 466 2.35 -13.45 -9.08
C ASN A 466 1.75 -12.91 -7.76
N PRO A 467 2.55 -12.30 -6.87
CA PRO A 467 2.03 -11.80 -5.60
C PRO A 467 1.07 -10.61 -5.77
N ARG A 468 1.10 -9.91 -6.91
CA ARG A 468 0.18 -8.83 -7.30
C ARG A 468 -1.16 -9.32 -7.87
N PHE A 469 -1.51 -10.60 -7.68
CA PHE A 469 -2.77 -11.21 -8.14
C PHE A 469 -4.01 -10.33 -7.92
N LEU A 470 -4.16 -9.77 -6.72
CA LEU A 470 -5.36 -9.02 -6.31
C LEU A 470 -5.61 -7.74 -7.12
N GLU A 471 -4.64 -7.23 -7.87
CA GLU A 471 -4.77 -5.96 -8.59
C GLU A 471 -5.74 -6.00 -9.77
N LYS A 472 -6.01 -7.20 -10.28
CA LYS A 472 -6.99 -7.46 -11.34
C LYS A 472 -8.27 -8.04 -10.73
N SER A 473 -9.38 -7.85 -11.46
CA SER A 473 -10.64 -8.51 -11.13
C SER A 473 -10.45 -10.02 -10.99
N LEU A 474 -11.13 -10.64 -10.02
CA LEU A 474 -11.16 -12.11 -9.89
C LEU A 474 -11.53 -12.81 -11.21
N THR A 475 -12.34 -12.17 -12.06
CA THR A 475 -12.80 -12.75 -13.33
C THR A 475 -11.87 -12.45 -14.50
N TYR A 476 -10.72 -11.80 -14.27
CA TYR A 476 -9.76 -11.45 -15.31
C TYR A 476 -9.18 -12.71 -15.97
N SER A 477 -9.07 -12.67 -17.29
CA SER A 477 -8.48 -13.74 -18.10
C SER A 477 -7.39 -13.14 -18.97
N SER A 478 -6.18 -13.71 -18.90
CA SER A 478 -5.01 -13.16 -19.58
C SER A 478 -5.09 -13.26 -21.12
N SER A 479 -6.03 -14.03 -21.69
CA SER A 479 -6.19 -14.21 -23.15
C SER A 479 -6.31 -12.89 -23.95
N VAL A 480 -6.82 -11.82 -23.34
CA VAL A 480 -6.89 -10.48 -23.96
C VAL A 480 -5.48 -9.95 -24.30
N LEU A 481 -4.46 -10.34 -23.54
CA LEU A 481 -3.07 -9.99 -23.77
C LEU A 481 -2.43 -10.82 -24.88
N TRP A 482 -2.83 -12.08 -25.04
CA TRP A 482 -2.28 -12.99 -26.05
C TRP A 482 -2.80 -12.66 -27.45
N ASP A 483 -4.06 -12.23 -27.57
CA ASP A 483 -4.61 -11.72 -28.83
C ASP A 483 -3.95 -10.39 -29.25
N ALA A 484 -3.58 -9.53 -28.28
CA ALA A 484 -2.85 -8.29 -28.53
C ALA A 484 -1.35 -8.51 -28.81
N ALA A 485 -0.73 -9.50 -28.16
CA ALA A 485 0.65 -9.90 -28.40
C ALA A 485 0.83 -10.61 -29.75
N ALA A 486 -0.18 -11.38 -30.20
CA ALA A 486 -0.21 -11.97 -31.54
C ALA A 486 -0.20 -10.91 -32.65
N ALA A 487 -0.72 -9.70 -32.39
CA ALA A 487 -0.69 -8.57 -33.33
C ALA A 487 0.63 -7.78 -33.30
N THR A 488 1.45 -7.88 -32.24
CA THR A 488 2.61 -6.99 -32.01
C THR A 488 3.95 -7.72 -31.82
N GLY A 489 3.94 -9.05 -31.73
CA GLY A 489 5.16 -9.88 -31.64
C GLY A 489 5.87 -9.83 -30.29
N VAL A 490 5.26 -9.22 -29.26
CA VAL A 490 5.82 -9.14 -27.90
C VAL A 490 4.72 -9.54 -26.92
N VAL A 491 4.85 -10.71 -26.29
CA VAL A 491 4.15 -10.97 -25.03
C VAL A 491 4.96 -10.21 -23.99
N ALA A 492 4.52 -9.01 -23.64
CA ALA A 492 5.14 -8.25 -22.56
C ALA A 492 5.14 -9.12 -21.28
N ASP A 493 6.14 -8.95 -20.42
CA ASP A 493 6.24 -9.53 -19.07
C ASP A 493 5.07 -9.02 -18.18
N ASP A 494 3.83 -9.34 -18.53
CA ASP A 494 2.65 -8.93 -17.79
C ASP A 494 2.59 -9.76 -16.50
N PRO A 495 2.62 -9.11 -15.32
CA PRO A 495 2.53 -9.80 -14.04
C PRO A 495 1.25 -10.65 -13.87
N HIS A 496 0.24 -10.47 -14.73
CA HIS A 496 -1.04 -11.17 -14.68
C HIS A 496 -1.24 -12.20 -15.81
N GLY A 497 -0.17 -12.62 -16.51
CA GLY A 497 -0.25 -13.60 -17.61
C GLY A 497 -0.84 -14.98 -17.24
N TYR A 498 -0.86 -15.34 -15.94
CA TYR A 498 -1.40 -16.60 -15.40
C TYR A 498 -2.52 -16.38 -14.38
N HIS A 499 -3.26 -15.28 -14.48
CA HIS A 499 -4.24 -14.88 -13.47
C HIS A 499 -5.33 -15.94 -13.26
N GLU A 500 -5.89 -16.50 -14.34
CA GLU A 500 -6.91 -17.54 -14.26
C GLU A 500 -6.45 -18.81 -13.52
N TYR A 501 -5.21 -19.25 -13.72
CA TYR A 501 -4.64 -20.39 -12.99
C TYR A 501 -4.39 -20.03 -11.53
N THR A 502 -3.89 -18.81 -11.27
CA THR A 502 -3.67 -18.32 -9.89
C THR A 502 -4.99 -18.23 -9.11
N ALA A 503 -6.10 -17.96 -9.78
CA ALA A 503 -7.44 -17.96 -9.16
C ALA A 503 -7.86 -19.33 -8.60
N ALA A 504 -7.19 -20.44 -8.96
CA ALA A 504 -7.38 -21.74 -8.31
C ALA A 504 -7.16 -21.68 -6.79
N TYR A 505 -6.31 -20.77 -6.29
CA TYR A 505 -6.13 -20.56 -4.86
C TYR A 505 -7.32 -19.92 -4.17
N PHE A 506 -8.12 -19.13 -4.89
CA PHE A 506 -9.39 -18.64 -4.35
C PHE A 506 -10.38 -19.81 -4.19
N ILE A 507 -10.43 -20.72 -5.17
CA ILE A 507 -11.22 -21.96 -5.06
C ILE A 507 -10.71 -22.84 -3.91
N ASP A 508 -9.39 -22.97 -3.77
CA ASP A 508 -8.77 -23.69 -2.65
C ASP A 508 -9.10 -23.07 -1.29
N PHE A 509 -9.10 -21.75 -1.21
CA PHE A 509 -9.49 -21.03 0.00
C PHE A 509 -10.95 -21.29 0.35
N LEU A 510 -11.86 -21.25 -0.63
CA LEU A 510 -13.27 -21.60 -0.43
C LEU A 510 -13.41 -23.02 0.12
N VAL A 511 -12.80 -24.01 -0.52
CA VAL A 511 -13.00 -25.41 -0.13
C VAL A 511 -12.25 -25.74 1.16
N ASN A 512 -10.95 -25.50 1.21
CA ASN A 512 -10.08 -25.98 2.29
C ASN A 512 -9.95 -25.02 3.47
N LYS A 513 -10.25 -23.72 3.31
CA LYS A 513 -10.22 -22.74 4.42
C LYS A 513 -11.62 -22.32 4.89
N LYS A 514 -12.64 -22.40 4.04
CA LYS A 514 -14.04 -22.09 4.40
C LYS A 514 -14.95 -23.30 4.49
N GLY A 515 -14.53 -24.46 4.01
CA GLY A 515 -15.29 -25.70 4.13
C GLY A 515 -16.42 -25.86 3.11
N PHE A 516 -16.40 -25.11 2.01
CA PHE A 516 -17.36 -25.29 0.92
C PHE A 516 -17.13 -26.62 0.21
N ASN A 517 -18.21 -27.27 -0.25
CA ASN A 517 -18.10 -28.50 -1.03
C ASN A 517 -17.86 -28.14 -2.52
N PHE A 518 -16.73 -28.57 -3.07
CA PHE A 518 -16.37 -28.26 -4.45
C PHE A 518 -17.40 -28.75 -5.48
N ALA A 519 -17.87 -29.99 -5.37
CA ALA A 519 -18.80 -30.56 -6.35
C ALA A 519 -20.18 -29.89 -6.27
N GLU A 520 -20.66 -29.55 -5.06
CA GLU A 520 -21.90 -28.78 -4.89
C GLU A 520 -21.79 -27.39 -5.53
N MET A 521 -20.68 -26.68 -5.27
CA MET A 521 -20.41 -25.36 -5.84
C MET A 521 -20.30 -25.43 -7.37
N TRP A 522 -19.54 -26.40 -7.89
CA TRP A 522 -19.39 -26.63 -9.32
C TRP A 522 -20.75 -26.90 -9.98
N ASN A 523 -21.54 -27.82 -9.44
CA ASN A 523 -22.84 -28.18 -9.99
C ASN A 523 -23.81 -26.99 -10.00
N LYS A 524 -23.83 -26.18 -8.93
CA LYS A 524 -24.66 -24.97 -8.87
C LYS A 524 -24.26 -23.96 -9.93
N VAL A 525 -22.97 -23.71 -10.13
CA VAL A 525 -22.49 -22.80 -11.19
C VAL A 525 -22.79 -23.38 -12.59
N ALA A 526 -22.60 -24.69 -12.76
CA ALA A 526 -22.83 -25.40 -14.02
C ALA A 526 -24.29 -25.48 -14.46
N GLU A 527 -25.23 -25.52 -13.52
CA GLU A 527 -26.66 -25.58 -13.81
C GLU A 527 -27.18 -24.31 -14.49
N TYR A 528 -26.64 -23.14 -14.14
CA TYR A 528 -27.23 -21.84 -14.53
C TYR A 528 -26.77 -21.30 -15.88
N TYR A 529 -25.97 -22.05 -16.66
CA TYR A 529 -25.43 -21.69 -17.99
C TYR A 529 -25.20 -20.18 -18.21
N SER A 530 -24.69 -19.47 -17.20
CA SER A 530 -24.53 -18.01 -17.22
C SER A 530 -23.07 -17.64 -17.50
N PRO A 531 -22.77 -16.68 -18.38
CA PRO A 531 -21.41 -16.18 -18.53
C PRO A 531 -20.97 -15.34 -17.31
N ASN A 532 -21.91 -14.87 -16.49
CA ASN A 532 -21.63 -14.08 -15.29
C ASN A 532 -21.42 -14.97 -14.06
N ILE A 533 -20.20 -15.52 -13.94
CA ILE A 533 -19.87 -16.53 -12.92
C ILE A 533 -19.89 -15.97 -11.50
N ASP A 534 -19.47 -14.72 -11.31
CA ASP A 534 -19.46 -14.04 -10.02
C ASP A 534 -20.85 -13.96 -9.38
N ALA A 535 -21.89 -13.63 -10.16
CA ALA A 535 -23.27 -13.54 -9.66
C ALA A 535 -23.84 -14.91 -9.24
N VAL A 536 -23.56 -15.96 -10.03
CA VAL A 536 -24.03 -17.32 -9.69
C VAL A 536 -23.25 -17.89 -8.49
N LEU A 537 -21.94 -17.60 -8.42
CA LEU A 537 -21.11 -17.94 -7.28
C LEU A 537 -21.58 -17.20 -6.03
N GLU A 538 -21.90 -15.91 -6.13
CA GLU A 538 -22.46 -15.12 -5.04
C GLU A 538 -23.79 -15.73 -4.55
N GLU A 539 -24.69 -16.14 -5.44
CA GLU A 539 -25.93 -16.83 -5.05
C GLU A 539 -25.63 -18.10 -4.24
N TYR A 540 -24.67 -18.92 -4.69
CA TYR A 540 -24.24 -20.11 -3.96
C TYR A 540 -23.70 -19.75 -2.57
N LEU A 541 -22.79 -18.78 -2.48
CA LEU A 541 -22.18 -18.38 -1.21
C LEU A 541 -23.22 -17.80 -0.25
N LEU A 542 -24.16 -16.98 -0.74
CA LEU A 542 -25.24 -16.39 0.04
C LEU A 542 -26.19 -17.47 0.58
N SER A 543 -26.44 -18.55 -0.17
CA SER A 543 -27.18 -19.72 0.31
C SER A 543 -26.51 -20.39 1.53
N LYS A 544 -25.20 -20.20 1.69
CA LYS A 544 -24.37 -20.65 2.82
C LYS A 544 -24.07 -19.53 3.82
N LYS A 545 -24.76 -18.39 3.72
CA LYS A 545 -24.66 -17.21 4.61
C LYS A 545 -23.31 -16.48 4.54
N MET A 546 -22.64 -16.50 3.39
CA MET A 546 -21.42 -15.71 3.14
C MET A 546 -21.56 -14.94 1.83
N GLY A 547 -21.28 -13.63 1.82
CA GLY A 547 -21.26 -12.86 0.56
C GLY A 547 -19.93 -12.99 -0.17
N LEU A 548 -19.94 -12.90 -1.51
CA LEU A 548 -18.70 -12.90 -2.29
C LEU A 548 -17.73 -11.77 -1.88
N PRO A 549 -18.18 -10.51 -1.64
CA PRO A 549 -17.31 -9.45 -1.12
C PRO A 549 -16.62 -9.81 0.20
N GLN A 550 -17.38 -10.35 1.16
CA GLN A 550 -16.85 -10.75 2.47
C GLN A 550 -15.78 -11.83 2.32
N VAL A 551 -16.07 -12.87 1.53
CA VAL A 551 -15.13 -13.99 1.33
C VAL A 551 -13.88 -13.53 0.60
N TYR A 552 -14.02 -12.63 -0.37
CA TYR A 552 -12.88 -12.08 -1.09
C TYR A 552 -11.98 -11.23 -0.16
N ARG A 553 -12.54 -10.38 0.72
CA ARG A 553 -11.75 -9.68 1.76
C ARG A 553 -10.94 -10.66 2.62
N GLU A 554 -11.59 -11.74 3.07
CA GLU A 554 -10.94 -12.75 3.89
C GLU A 554 -9.85 -13.51 3.11
N PHE A 555 -10.06 -13.75 1.82
CA PHE A 555 -9.06 -14.31 0.91
C PHE A 555 -7.89 -13.34 0.71
N SER A 556 -8.13 -12.06 0.46
CA SER A 556 -7.07 -11.05 0.30
C SER A 556 -6.19 -10.98 1.54
N ARG A 557 -6.78 -11.04 2.75
CA ARG A 557 -6.02 -11.12 3.99
C ARG A 557 -5.20 -12.40 4.11
N TYR A 558 -5.73 -13.54 3.67
CA TYR A 558 -4.99 -14.80 3.61
C TYR A 558 -3.82 -14.68 2.62
N TRP A 559 -4.12 -14.27 1.38
CA TRP A 559 -3.19 -14.11 0.29
C TRP A 559 -2.00 -13.23 0.66
N LEU A 560 -2.28 -12.05 1.21
CA LEU A 560 -1.28 -11.04 1.52
C LEU A 560 -0.51 -11.32 2.79
N PHE A 561 -1.14 -11.83 3.86
CA PHE A 561 -0.55 -11.76 5.20
C PHE A 561 -0.41 -13.09 5.94
N ASP A 562 -1.00 -14.17 5.43
CA ASP A 562 -0.92 -15.47 6.09
C ASP A 562 0.33 -16.24 5.65
N PRO A 563 1.22 -16.67 6.56
CA PRO A 563 2.41 -17.43 6.18
C PRO A 563 2.14 -18.75 5.45
N GLN A 564 0.91 -19.27 5.50
CA GLN A 564 0.49 -20.43 4.73
C GLN A 564 0.05 -20.11 3.29
N SER A 565 -0.03 -18.82 2.93
CA SER A 565 -0.36 -18.39 1.57
C SER A 565 0.76 -18.76 0.59
N PRO A 566 0.41 -19.13 -0.65
CA PRO A 566 1.39 -19.39 -1.70
C PRO A 566 2.35 -18.23 -1.98
N VAL A 567 1.95 -17.00 -1.69
CA VAL A 567 2.82 -15.81 -1.80
C VAL A 567 4.06 -15.95 -0.92
N TYR A 568 3.91 -16.49 0.29
CA TYR A 568 5.04 -16.70 1.19
C TYR A 568 5.75 -18.02 0.95
N THR A 569 4.99 -19.09 0.70
CA THR A 569 5.57 -20.45 0.64
C THR A 569 6.18 -20.78 -0.72
N ARG A 570 5.74 -20.14 -1.80
CA ARG A 570 6.24 -20.42 -3.16
C ARG A 570 6.97 -19.23 -3.78
N VAL A 571 6.43 -18.01 -3.66
CA VAL A 571 7.11 -16.82 -4.20
C VAL A 571 8.20 -16.32 -3.24
N GLY A 572 8.00 -16.48 -1.93
CA GLY A 572 9.00 -16.11 -0.93
C GLY A 572 8.99 -14.62 -0.57
N VAL A 573 7.88 -13.92 -0.83
CA VAL A 573 7.72 -12.48 -0.54
C VAL A 573 7.92 -12.22 0.95
N LYS A 574 8.92 -11.40 1.29
CA LYS A 574 9.18 -11.01 2.69
C LYS A 574 8.81 -9.56 2.96
N ASP A 575 8.86 -8.71 1.93
CA ASP A 575 8.49 -7.31 2.01
C ASP A 575 7.35 -7.00 1.03
N LEU A 576 6.12 -7.12 1.54
CA LEU A 576 4.92 -6.82 0.78
C LEU A 576 4.90 -5.38 0.24
N SER A 577 5.53 -4.43 0.93
CA SER A 577 5.46 -3.01 0.54
C SER A 577 6.20 -2.71 -0.76
N SER A 578 7.27 -3.45 -1.05
CA SER A 578 8.06 -3.29 -2.28
C SER A 578 7.64 -4.25 -3.39
N GLU A 579 7.14 -5.44 -3.03
CA GLU A 579 6.79 -6.48 -4.00
C GLU A 579 5.31 -6.46 -4.42
N VAL A 580 4.42 -5.97 -3.55
CA VAL A 580 2.96 -5.95 -3.76
C VAL A 580 2.34 -4.56 -3.62
N GLY A 581 3.03 -3.64 -2.94
CA GLY A 581 2.56 -2.27 -2.76
C GLY A 581 2.48 -1.53 -4.10
N GLU A 582 1.43 -0.71 -4.25
CA GLU A 582 1.27 0.10 -5.45
C GLU A 582 2.45 1.08 -5.60
N PRO A 583 3.16 1.07 -6.74
CA PRO A 583 4.33 1.91 -6.94
C PRO A 583 3.97 3.40 -6.93
N GLY A 584 4.87 4.23 -6.41
CA GLY A 584 4.70 5.69 -6.38
C GLY A 584 3.84 6.24 -5.23
N LEU A 585 3.24 5.38 -4.40
CA LEU A 585 2.53 5.84 -3.21
C LEU A 585 3.47 6.30 -2.08
N PRO A 586 3.04 7.25 -1.22
CA PRO A 586 3.81 7.66 -0.06
C PRO A 586 4.10 6.49 0.88
N LYS A 587 5.37 6.26 1.24
CA LYS A 587 5.75 5.11 2.08
C LYS A 587 5.85 5.43 3.57
N SER A 588 5.79 6.71 3.94
CA SER A 588 5.88 7.14 5.32
C SER A 588 5.04 8.38 5.63
N MET A 589 4.68 8.52 6.89
CA MET A 589 4.06 9.71 7.48
C MET A 589 5.01 10.28 8.54
N ALA A 590 5.53 11.49 8.33
CA ALA A 590 6.40 12.15 9.30
C ALA A 590 5.63 12.52 10.59
N ALA A 591 6.34 12.65 11.71
CA ALA A 591 5.72 12.87 13.02
C ALA A 591 4.93 14.19 13.11
N ASP A 592 5.32 15.21 12.34
CA ASP A 592 4.69 16.53 12.29
C ASP A 592 3.66 16.69 11.16
N GLN A 593 3.65 15.77 10.19
CA GLN A 593 2.78 15.80 9.02
C GLN A 593 1.31 15.59 9.40
N ASP A 594 0.39 16.39 8.88
CA ASP A 594 -1.04 16.29 9.23
C ASP A 594 -1.77 15.15 8.54
N GLU A 595 -1.50 14.97 7.26
CA GLU A 595 -2.18 14.00 6.43
C GLU A 595 -1.25 13.41 5.38
N VAL A 596 -1.57 12.19 4.97
CA VAL A 596 -1.01 11.52 3.80
C VAL A 596 -2.16 10.98 2.99
N VAL A 597 -2.11 11.17 1.67
CA VAL A 597 -3.13 10.66 0.74
C VAL A 597 -2.47 9.71 -0.24
N ALA A 598 -3.07 8.55 -0.43
CA ALA A 598 -2.76 7.62 -1.51
C ALA A 598 -3.93 7.59 -2.49
N SER A 599 -3.66 7.57 -3.80
CA SER A 599 -4.67 7.43 -4.84
C SER A 599 -4.32 6.25 -5.73
N PHE A 600 -5.29 5.41 -6.04
CA PHE A 600 -5.10 4.20 -6.81
C PHE A 600 -6.24 3.98 -7.81
N SER A 601 -5.89 3.35 -8.94
CA SER A 601 -6.85 2.83 -9.91
C SER A 601 -7.06 1.35 -9.64
N MET A 602 -8.31 0.95 -9.40
CA MET A 602 -8.68 -0.43 -9.13
C MET A 602 -9.50 -0.96 -10.29
N ASP A 603 -9.25 -2.21 -10.65
CA ASP A 603 -10.00 -2.91 -11.67
C ASP A 603 -11.45 -3.19 -11.22
N ALA A 604 -12.28 -3.64 -12.15
CA ALA A 604 -13.66 -4.05 -11.88
C ALA A 604 -13.74 -5.16 -10.81
N SER A 605 -14.93 -5.31 -10.20
CA SER A 605 -15.43 -6.47 -9.44
C SER A 605 -14.39 -7.42 -8.81
N GLN A 606 -14.33 -7.44 -7.47
CA GLN A 606 -13.45 -8.29 -6.67
C GLN A 606 -11.97 -8.08 -7.06
N SER A 607 -11.50 -6.85 -6.88
CA SER A 607 -10.09 -6.47 -6.97
C SER A 607 -9.67 -5.70 -5.70
N ALA A 608 -8.36 -5.65 -5.44
CA ALA A 608 -7.80 -4.92 -4.31
C ALA A 608 -6.42 -4.30 -4.61
N LYS A 609 -6.12 -3.20 -3.93
CA LYS A 609 -4.80 -2.53 -3.94
C LYS A 609 -4.26 -2.41 -2.52
N LEU A 610 -2.95 -2.63 -2.38
CA LEU A 610 -2.24 -2.54 -1.11
C LEU A 610 -1.42 -1.25 -1.03
N TRP A 611 -1.58 -0.54 0.08
CA TRP A 611 -0.74 0.59 0.45
C TRP A 611 -0.10 0.35 1.83
N ALA A 612 1.22 0.35 1.89
CA ALA A 612 1.97 0.26 3.14
C ALA A 612 2.51 1.64 3.54
N LEU A 613 2.12 2.12 4.72
CA LEU A 613 2.48 3.42 5.26
C LEU A 613 3.19 3.26 6.61
N LYS A 614 4.47 3.60 6.68
CA LYS A 614 5.23 3.63 7.93
C LYS A 614 4.97 4.92 8.71
N VAL A 615 4.55 4.82 9.96
CA VAL A 615 4.17 5.96 10.80
C VAL A 615 5.33 6.35 11.71
N ALA A 616 5.73 7.62 11.67
CA ALA A 616 6.64 8.20 12.65
C ALA A 616 5.85 8.91 13.76
N VAL A 617 6.33 8.78 15.01
CA VAL A 617 5.75 9.40 16.19
C VAL A 617 6.85 10.06 17.02
N SER A 618 6.66 11.32 17.41
CA SER A 618 7.65 12.01 18.25
C SER A 618 7.74 11.35 19.64
N PRO A 619 8.95 11.07 20.16
CA PRO A 619 9.15 10.51 21.49
C PRO A 619 8.53 11.40 22.58
N GLN A 620 7.87 10.80 23.57
CA GLN A 620 7.25 11.51 24.69
C GLN A 620 8.08 11.30 25.97
N GLY A 621 9.07 12.16 26.23
CA GLY A 621 9.80 12.17 27.51
C GLY A 621 10.40 10.83 27.93
N GLY A 622 10.95 10.05 26.99
CA GLY A 622 11.54 8.74 27.25
C GLY A 622 10.57 7.54 27.24
N LYS A 623 9.28 7.75 26.92
CA LYS A 623 8.31 6.68 26.62
C LYS A 623 7.98 6.64 25.12
N PRO A 624 7.66 5.46 24.55
CA PRO A 624 7.13 5.37 23.19
C PRO A 624 5.86 6.22 23.08
N GLY A 625 5.85 7.20 22.18
CA GLY A 625 4.65 7.98 21.90
C GLY A 625 3.64 7.14 21.11
N THR A 626 2.35 7.36 21.34
CA THR A 626 1.28 6.85 20.49
C THR A 626 0.71 7.98 19.65
N ARG A 627 0.30 7.66 18.43
CA ARG A 627 -0.35 8.56 17.49
C ARG A 627 -1.70 8.00 17.06
N LYS A 628 -2.78 8.75 17.26
CA LYS A 628 -4.12 8.42 16.77
C LYS A 628 -4.31 9.02 15.38
N LEU A 629 -4.72 8.15 14.49
CA LEU A 629 -4.92 8.41 13.08
C LEU A 629 -6.35 8.04 12.71
N THR A 630 -6.95 8.79 11.80
CA THR A 630 -8.20 8.42 11.14
C THR A 630 -7.88 8.10 9.70
N VAL A 631 -8.28 6.92 9.25
CA VAL A 631 -8.20 6.49 7.85
C VAL A 631 -9.57 6.65 7.23
N ASP A 632 -9.64 7.53 6.23
CA ASP A 632 -10.85 7.83 5.47
C ASP A 632 -10.60 7.62 3.98
N ALA A 633 -11.64 7.37 3.19
CA ALA A 633 -11.51 7.13 1.76
C ALA A 633 -12.58 7.87 0.99
N ASP A 634 -12.22 8.45 -0.16
CA ASP A 634 -13.22 8.80 -1.15
C ASP A 634 -13.78 7.50 -1.74
N VAL A 635 -15.07 7.53 -2.09
CA VAL A 635 -15.81 6.30 -2.33
C VAL A 635 -16.00 6.15 -3.82
N PRO A 636 -15.51 5.03 -4.35
CA PRO A 636 -16.34 3.82 -4.32
C PRO A 636 -15.77 2.63 -3.51
N ALA A 637 -14.57 2.76 -2.92
CA ALA A 637 -13.84 1.65 -2.32
C ALA A 637 -14.30 1.26 -0.92
N GLU A 638 -14.29 -0.04 -0.61
CA GLU A 638 -14.23 -0.54 0.76
C GLU A 638 -12.77 -0.61 1.24
N VAL A 639 -12.48 -0.46 2.53
CA VAL A 639 -11.09 -0.39 3.04
C VAL A 639 -10.92 -1.24 4.29
N ASP A 640 -9.82 -1.99 4.37
CA ASP A 640 -9.31 -2.59 5.61
C ASP A 640 -7.98 -1.94 5.99
N VAL A 641 -7.80 -1.69 7.29
CA VAL A 641 -6.54 -1.20 7.83
C VAL A 641 -5.96 -2.25 8.76
N TYR A 642 -4.77 -2.72 8.43
CA TYR A 642 -3.99 -3.62 9.26
C TYR A 642 -2.79 -2.90 9.86
N ARG A 643 -2.42 -3.25 11.10
CA ARG A 643 -1.27 -2.68 11.81
C ARG A 643 -0.22 -3.77 12.06
N LEU A 644 1.02 -3.48 11.69
CA LEU A 644 2.20 -4.25 12.06
C LEU A 644 3.09 -3.39 12.97
N LYS A 645 3.43 -3.93 14.14
CA LYS A 645 4.29 -3.21 15.09
C LYS A 645 5.72 -3.08 14.58
N ALA A 646 6.38 -1.99 14.95
CA ALA A 646 7.80 -1.78 14.64
C ALA A 646 8.65 -2.98 15.06
N GLY A 647 9.45 -3.53 14.13
CA GLY A 647 10.31 -4.68 14.37
C GLY A 647 9.60 -6.04 14.54
N ALA A 648 8.25 -6.07 14.51
CA ALA A 648 7.52 -7.33 14.51
C ALA A 648 7.65 -8.04 13.15
N THR A 649 7.80 -9.36 13.20
CA THR A 649 7.74 -10.24 12.03
C THR A 649 6.43 -11.03 12.07
N GLY A 650 5.81 -11.27 10.90
CA GLY A 650 4.58 -12.06 10.77
C GLY A 650 3.33 -11.26 10.37
N ARG A 651 2.16 -11.83 10.64
CA ARG A 651 0.86 -11.35 10.15
C ARG A 651 0.38 -10.08 10.86
N PRO A 652 0.16 -8.96 10.15
CA PRO A 652 -0.44 -7.75 10.72
C PRO A 652 -1.83 -8.01 11.34
N GLY A 653 -2.13 -7.32 12.44
CA GLY A 653 -3.45 -7.37 13.09
C GLY A 653 -4.43 -6.45 12.39
N LEU A 654 -5.70 -6.85 12.25
CA LEU A 654 -6.74 -5.95 11.73
C LEU A 654 -7.01 -4.85 12.76
N ALA A 655 -6.76 -3.59 12.38
CA ALA A 655 -7.01 -2.42 13.21
C ALA A 655 -8.44 -1.89 13.03
N GLY A 656 -8.99 -2.02 11.83
CA GLY A 656 -10.40 -1.74 11.56
C GLY A 656 -10.74 -1.82 10.07
N SER A 657 -12.04 -1.73 9.77
CA SER A 657 -12.57 -1.86 8.43
C SER A 657 -13.61 -0.77 8.17
N MET A 658 -13.54 -0.18 6.97
CA MET A 658 -14.58 0.63 6.38
C MET A 658 -15.43 -0.26 5.48
N GLU A 659 -16.70 -0.37 5.80
CA GLU A 659 -17.69 -1.09 5.00
C GLU A 659 -18.50 -0.09 4.17
N SER A 660 -18.99 -0.54 3.02
CA SER A 660 -19.95 0.25 2.28
C SER A 660 -21.17 0.48 3.16
N ALA A 661 -21.60 1.73 3.25
CA ALA A 661 -22.86 2.04 3.87
C ALA A 661 -23.98 1.31 3.11
N GLY A 662 -24.63 0.33 3.76
CA GLY A 662 -25.92 -0.16 3.29
C GLY A 662 -26.89 1.01 3.10
N LYS A 663 -27.92 0.85 2.24
CA LYS A 663 -28.89 1.90 1.87
C LYS A 663 -29.31 2.75 3.09
N GLY A 664 -28.68 3.93 3.26
CA GLY A 664 -29.00 4.91 4.30
C GLY A 664 -28.04 5.05 5.50
N GLY A 665 -26.95 4.29 5.61
CA GLY A 665 -25.91 4.51 6.64
C GLY A 665 -24.91 5.61 6.25
N GLY A 666 -24.44 6.42 7.19
CA GLY A 666 -23.21 7.20 6.96
C GLY A 666 -21.99 6.27 7.01
N ARG A 667 -21.00 6.46 6.14
CA ARG A 667 -19.73 5.72 6.23
C ARG A 667 -18.95 6.18 7.46
N LYS A 668 -18.27 5.25 8.12
CA LYS A 668 -17.48 5.54 9.31
C LYS A 668 -16.00 5.36 8.98
N ALA A 669 -15.24 6.44 9.12
CA ALA A 669 -13.78 6.38 9.05
C ALA A 669 -13.21 5.43 10.12
N VAL A 670 -12.01 4.91 9.86
CA VAL A 670 -11.35 3.94 10.73
C VAL A 670 -10.32 4.65 11.61
N ASP A 671 -10.56 4.72 12.91
CA ASP A 671 -9.59 5.25 13.86
C ASP A 671 -8.58 4.15 14.26
N VAL A 672 -7.29 4.48 14.18
CA VAL A 672 -6.17 3.57 14.46
C VAL A 672 -5.16 4.27 15.37
N GLU A 673 -4.66 3.55 16.38
CA GLU A 673 -3.52 4.00 17.17
C GLU A 673 -2.24 3.33 16.65
N ALA A 674 -1.20 4.12 16.36
CA ALA A 674 0.10 3.67 15.88
C ALA A 674 1.23 4.16 16.81
N GLU A 675 2.26 3.34 16.98
CA GLU A 675 3.50 3.69 17.68
C GLU A 675 4.59 4.06 16.67
N ASP A 676 5.70 4.65 17.15
CA ASP A 676 6.81 5.02 16.28
C ASP A 676 7.39 3.79 15.54
N GLY A 677 7.45 3.90 14.21
CA GLY A 677 7.98 2.85 13.33
C GLY A 677 6.98 1.77 12.93
N ASP A 678 5.73 1.82 13.43
CA ASP A 678 4.67 0.92 12.99
C ASP A 678 4.38 1.08 11.50
N THR A 679 3.91 0.00 10.86
CA THR A 679 3.45 0.02 9.48
C THR A 679 1.95 -0.23 9.42
N LEU A 680 1.22 0.69 8.80
CA LEU A 680 -0.17 0.51 8.44
C LEU A 680 -0.24 -0.06 7.03
N TYR A 681 -0.88 -1.23 6.89
CA TYR A 681 -1.23 -1.79 5.60
C TYR A 681 -2.71 -1.49 5.34
N VAL A 682 -2.96 -0.60 4.40
CA VAL A 682 -4.28 -0.23 3.93
C VAL A 682 -4.58 -1.05 2.68
N VAL A 683 -5.62 -1.87 2.74
CA VAL A 683 -6.11 -2.62 1.58
C VAL A 683 -7.43 -1.99 1.15
N ALA A 684 -7.45 -1.47 -0.08
CA ALA A 684 -8.66 -0.92 -0.66
C ALA A 684 -9.23 -1.89 -1.70
N TYR A 685 -10.55 -1.99 -1.75
CA TYR A 685 -11.27 -2.97 -2.55
C TYR A 685 -12.28 -2.33 -3.48
N ASN A 686 -12.46 -2.93 -4.66
CA ASN A 686 -13.62 -2.72 -5.50
C ASN A 686 -14.46 -4.00 -5.56
N PHE A 687 -15.64 -4.00 -4.94
CA PHE A 687 -16.55 -5.16 -4.96
C PHE A 687 -17.76 -5.00 -5.86
N TYR A 688 -18.27 -3.78 -5.99
CA TYR A 688 -19.62 -3.54 -6.52
C TYR A 688 -19.62 -2.81 -7.86
N PHE A 689 -18.48 -2.23 -8.27
CA PHE A 689 -18.40 -1.48 -9.52
C PHE A 689 -17.86 -2.38 -10.62
N ALA A 690 -18.69 -2.59 -11.64
CA ALA A 690 -18.36 -3.39 -12.81
C ALA A 690 -17.30 -2.73 -13.71
N GLY A 691 -16.98 -1.45 -13.50
CA GLY A 691 -15.89 -0.74 -14.17
C GLY A 691 -14.73 -0.45 -13.23
N SER A 692 -13.57 -0.13 -13.80
CA SER A 692 -12.44 0.36 -13.01
C SER A 692 -12.81 1.66 -12.30
N ILE A 693 -12.34 1.81 -11.07
CA ILE A 693 -12.61 2.97 -10.23
C ILE A 693 -11.31 3.63 -9.77
N SER A 694 -11.34 4.95 -9.60
CA SER A 694 -10.32 5.66 -8.85
C SER A 694 -10.79 5.81 -7.41
N ALA A 695 -9.89 5.55 -6.46
CA ALA A 695 -10.14 5.83 -5.06
C ALA A 695 -8.89 6.41 -4.40
N SER A 696 -9.13 7.30 -3.44
CA SER A 696 -8.15 8.00 -2.65
C SER A 696 -8.38 7.70 -1.18
N VAL A 697 -7.37 7.16 -0.51
CA VAL A 697 -7.37 6.93 0.94
C VAL A 697 -6.52 8.00 1.61
N LYS A 698 -7.11 8.67 2.58
CA LYS A 698 -6.49 9.69 3.41
C LYS A 698 -6.25 9.14 4.81
N VAL A 699 -5.03 9.28 5.30
CA VAL A 699 -4.67 9.04 6.70
C VAL A 699 -4.38 10.39 7.35
N THR A 700 -5.19 10.77 8.34
CA THR A 700 -5.11 12.07 9.03
C THR A 700 -4.76 11.87 10.49
N ALA A 701 -3.81 12.65 11.00
CA ALA A 701 -3.52 12.69 12.43
C ALA A 701 -4.56 13.52 13.17
N ILE A 702 -5.16 12.94 14.21
CA ILE A 702 -6.23 13.57 15.00
C ILE A 702 -5.81 13.92 16.42
N ASP A 703 -4.61 13.53 16.84
CA ASP A 703 -4.08 13.97 18.15
C ASP A 703 -3.87 15.48 18.18
N PRO A 704 -4.11 16.14 19.33
CA PRO A 704 -3.65 17.50 19.56
C PRO A 704 -2.11 17.57 19.49
N LEU A 705 -1.56 18.61 18.89
CA LEU A 705 -0.11 18.82 18.83
C LEU A 705 0.24 20.23 19.30
N ILE A 706 1.10 20.33 20.31
CA ILE A 706 1.75 21.58 20.71
C ILE A 706 3.04 21.72 19.88
N LYS A 707 3.03 22.67 18.95
CA LYS A 707 4.17 22.97 18.07
C LYS A 707 5.18 23.90 18.75
N SER A 708 4.72 24.87 19.54
CA SER A 708 5.60 25.79 20.26
C SER A 708 4.96 26.37 21.53
N VAL A 709 5.82 26.82 22.44
CA VAL A 709 5.48 27.51 23.70
C VAL A 709 6.19 28.86 23.68
N ASN A 710 5.44 29.96 23.79
CA ASN A 710 5.99 31.31 23.72
C ASN A 710 5.40 32.24 24.81
N PRO A 711 6.22 32.86 25.66
CA PRO A 711 7.67 32.64 25.80
C PRO A 711 7.98 31.23 26.35
N ALA A 712 9.14 30.69 26.01
CA ALA A 712 9.60 29.38 26.51
C ALA A 712 10.03 29.42 28.00
N THR A 713 10.31 30.62 28.52
CA THR A 713 10.55 30.90 29.94
C THR A 713 9.56 31.96 30.42
N ALA A 714 8.84 31.69 31.50
CA ALA A 714 7.83 32.59 32.05
C ALA A 714 7.82 32.56 33.58
N TRP A 715 7.45 33.67 34.21
CA TRP A 715 7.24 33.74 35.65
C TRP A 715 5.78 33.45 36.02
N TYR A 716 5.53 33.26 37.32
CA TYR A 716 4.17 33.13 37.84
C TYR A 716 3.32 34.33 37.41
N ASP A 717 2.07 34.05 37.05
CA ASP A 717 1.06 34.99 36.52
C ASP A 717 1.31 35.52 35.09
N ASP A 718 2.49 35.28 34.49
CA ASP A 718 2.77 35.64 33.09
C ASP A 718 1.88 34.84 32.13
N GLU A 719 1.49 35.47 31.01
CA GLU A 719 0.72 34.80 29.96
C GLU A 719 1.66 34.06 28.98
N VAL A 720 1.37 32.78 28.74
CA VAL A 720 2.07 31.91 27.80
C VAL A 720 1.11 31.48 26.69
N THR A 721 1.58 31.54 25.45
CA THR A 721 0.85 31.07 24.27
C THR A 721 1.42 29.75 23.79
N LEU A 722 0.56 28.73 23.72
CA LEU A 722 0.80 27.46 23.05
C LEU A 722 0.25 27.58 21.62
N ALA A 723 1.11 27.40 20.62
CA ALA A 723 0.68 27.29 19.23
C ALA A 723 0.71 25.83 18.79
N GLY A 724 -0.30 25.39 18.04
CA GLY A 724 -0.49 23.99 17.71
C GLY A 724 -1.65 23.73 16.77
N LYS A 725 -2.25 22.55 16.89
CA LYS A 725 -3.38 22.09 16.07
C LYS A 725 -4.20 21.03 16.81
N ASN A 726 -5.42 20.78 16.33
CA ASN A 726 -6.35 19.77 16.85
C ASN A 726 -6.70 19.96 18.34
N PHE A 727 -6.62 21.19 18.87
CA PHE A 727 -7.04 21.49 20.23
C PHE A 727 -8.57 21.59 20.38
N GLY A 728 -9.29 21.65 19.26
CA GLY A 728 -10.72 21.90 19.23
C GLY A 728 -11.04 23.40 19.32
N PRO A 729 -12.21 23.82 18.83
CA PRO A 729 -12.56 25.24 18.70
C PRO A 729 -12.76 25.97 20.04
N SER A 730 -12.90 25.24 21.15
CA SER A 730 -13.03 25.80 22.50
C SER A 730 -12.60 24.79 23.56
N GLN A 731 -12.30 25.25 24.78
CA GLN A 731 -11.85 24.38 25.87
C GLN A 731 -12.87 23.29 26.23
N GLY A 732 -14.17 23.62 26.35
CA GLY A 732 -15.21 22.63 26.70
C GLY A 732 -14.83 21.79 27.94
N ASN A 733 -14.84 20.46 27.78
CA ASN A 733 -14.41 19.49 28.81
C ASN A 733 -12.90 19.15 28.76
N SER A 734 -12.16 19.72 27.81
CA SER A 734 -10.73 19.49 27.62
C SER A 734 -9.92 20.09 28.76
N ARG A 735 -8.78 19.46 29.06
CA ARG A 735 -7.91 19.83 30.18
C ARG A 735 -6.55 20.28 29.65
N LEU A 736 -6.02 21.33 30.27
CA LEU A 736 -4.64 21.76 30.09
C LEU A 736 -3.91 21.45 31.40
N THR A 737 -2.84 20.68 31.35
CA THR A 737 -2.16 20.17 32.55
C THR A 737 -0.67 20.52 32.51
N LEU A 738 -0.15 21.03 33.61
CA LEU A 738 1.27 21.26 33.84
C LEU A 738 1.82 20.19 34.81
N TYR A 739 2.86 19.49 34.40
CA TYR A 739 3.57 18.51 35.23
C TYR A 739 4.88 19.12 35.74
N GLY A 740 5.08 19.15 37.05
CA GLY A 740 6.34 19.55 37.66
C GLY A 740 7.39 18.43 37.60
N VAL A 741 8.66 18.78 37.38
CA VAL A 741 9.77 17.82 37.42
C VAL A 741 9.89 17.24 38.83
N GLY A 742 9.59 15.94 38.99
CA GLY A 742 9.61 15.22 40.27
C GLY A 742 8.24 14.89 40.87
N ASN A 743 7.14 15.24 40.21
CA ASN A 743 5.78 15.04 40.71
C ASN A 743 5.00 14.08 39.80
N ASP A 744 4.39 13.04 40.36
CA ASP A 744 3.46 12.16 39.61
C ASP A 744 2.07 12.81 39.39
N TRP A 745 1.78 13.93 40.05
CA TRP A 745 0.53 14.67 39.92
C TRP A 745 0.70 15.92 39.04
N GLY A 746 -0.13 16.02 37.99
CA GLY A 746 -0.19 17.20 37.12
C GLY A 746 -1.25 18.19 37.58
N LEU A 747 -0.93 19.49 37.54
CA LEU A 747 -1.86 20.57 37.87
C LEU A 747 -2.70 20.93 36.65
N VAL A 748 -4.01 20.68 36.73
CA VAL A 748 -4.96 21.09 35.68
C VAL A 748 -5.25 22.58 35.82
N ILE A 749 -5.06 23.33 34.74
CA ILE A 749 -5.24 24.78 34.67
C ILE A 749 -6.33 25.17 33.67
N LYS A 750 -6.98 26.31 33.94
CA LYS A 750 -7.92 26.94 33.02
C LYS A 750 -7.16 27.81 32.02
N ALA A 751 -7.45 27.66 30.74
CA ALA A 751 -6.89 28.52 29.71
C ALA A 751 -7.53 29.93 29.78
N THR A 752 -6.74 30.97 29.46
CA THR A 752 -7.26 32.33 29.28
C THR A 752 -7.93 32.50 27.92
N SER A 753 -7.46 31.77 26.90
CA SER A 753 -8.04 31.71 25.56
C SER A 753 -7.81 30.33 24.96
N TRP A 754 -8.75 29.86 24.14
CA TRP A 754 -8.66 28.58 23.45
C TRP A 754 -9.24 28.67 22.05
N SER A 755 -8.51 28.14 21.08
CA SER A 755 -8.96 27.85 19.72
C SER A 755 -8.32 26.53 19.27
N ASP A 756 -8.69 26.07 18.08
CA ASP A 756 -8.16 24.81 17.55
C ASP A 756 -6.63 24.80 17.35
N THR A 757 -6.04 25.98 17.15
CA THR A 757 -4.62 26.16 16.84
C THR A 757 -3.84 26.94 17.91
N GLN A 758 -4.51 27.46 18.93
CA GLN A 758 -3.87 28.28 19.95
C GLN A 758 -4.54 28.14 21.33
N ILE A 759 -3.72 27.96 22.36
CA ILE A 759 -4.16 28.02 23.76
C ILE A 759 -3.31 29.05 24.49
N LYS A 760 -3.94 29.98 25.20
CA LYS A 760 -3.25 30.90 26.10
C LYS A 760 -3.54 30.51 27.54
N LEU A 761 -2.54 30.62 28.41
CA LEU A 761 -2.66 30.34 29.84
C LEU A 761 -1.87 31.35 30.66
N LYS A 762 -2.23 31.51 31.93
CA LYS A 762 -1.34 32.13 32.92
C LYS A 762 -0.61 31.06 33.70
N VAL A 763 0.67 31.27 33.96
CA VAL A 763 1.48 30.35 34.76
C VAL A 763 0.97 30.35 36.21
N PRO A 764 0.43 29.23 36.73
CA PRO A 764 -0.12 29.18 38.09
C PRO A 764 0.99 29.14 39.15
N ARG A 765 0.73 29.75 40.31
CA ARG A 765 1.52 29.48 41.52
C ARG A 765 1.26 28.04 42.00
N GLY A 766 2.30 27.38 42.54
CA GLY A 766 2.18 26.04 43.14
C GLY A 766 2.38 24.86 42.18
N VAL A 767 2.78 25.11 40.92
CA VAL A 767 3.10 24.04 39.95
C VAL A 767 4.42 23.32 40.29
N LEU A 768 5.34 24.04 40.93
CA LEU A 768 6.58 23.54 41.50
C LEU A 768 6.49 23.69 43.02
N VAL A 769 6.89 22.65 43.76
CA VAL A 769 6.95 22.67 45.23
C VAL A 769 8.40 22.42 45.62
N THR A 770 9.01 23.41 46.29
CA THR A 770 10.36 23.30 46.87
C THR A 770 10.36 23.85 48.28
N ASP A 771 11.44 23.62 49.02
CA ASP A 771 11.67 24.21 50.35
C ASP A 771 11.27 25.70 50.35
N SER A 772 10.42 26.06 51.32
CA SER A 772 9.88 27.37 51.68
C SER A 772 10.88 28.53 51.74
N SER A 773 12.19 28.26 51.63
CA SER A 773 13.26 29.26 51.64
C SER A 773 13.60 29.86 50.26
N LYS A 774 13.11 29.32 49.13
CA LYS A 774 13.33 29.85 47.77
C LYS A 774 12.08 29.77 46.90
N GLU A 775 11.82 30.84 46.13
CA GLU A 775 10.79 30.82 45.07
C GLU A 775 11.11 29.71 44.06
N PRO A 776 10.20 28.75 43.81
CA PRO A 776 10.52 27.59 42.99
C PRO A 776 10.78 27.99 41.54
N THR A 777 11.93 27.58 40.99
CA THR A 777 12.26 27.68 39.56
C THR A 777 12.55 26.30 39.01
N GLY A 778 12.30 26.10 37.72
CA GLY A 778 12.55 24.80 37.09
C GLY A 778 11.70 24.56 35.86
N ASP A 779 11.95 23.43 35.21
CA ASP A 779 11.20 23.02 34.04
C ASP A 779 9.87 22.38 34.42
N VAL A 780 8.84 22.60 33.60
CA VAL A 780 7.55 21.93 33.65
C VAL A 780 7.18 21.44 32.26
N GLU A 781 6.36 20.39 32.19
CA GLU A 781 5.82 19.88 30.95
C GLU A 781 4.34 20.26 30.81
N VAL A 782 3.98 20.79 29.65
CA VAL A 782 2.62 21.17 29.28
C VAL A 782 2.01 20.05 28.43
N VAL A 783 0.80 19.60 28.80
CA VAL A 783 0.01 18.62 28.03
C VAL A 783 -1.42 19.11 27.88
N VAL A 784 -1.94 18.99 26.67
CA VAL A 784 -3.35 19.25 26.33
C VAL A 784 -4.06 17.91 26.19
N ASP A 785 -5.20 17.78 26.86
CA ASP A 785 -6.08 16.60 26.83
C ASP A 785 -7.44 17.03 26.27
N VAL A 786 -7.66 16.76 24.98
CA VAL A 786 -8.87 17.15 24.26
C VAL A 786 -9.97 16.10 24.49
N ARG A 787 -11.09 16.52 25.09
CA ARG A 787 -12.17 15.59 25.50
C ARG A 787 -13.50 15.93 24.82
N GLY A 788 -14.11 14.92 24.21
CA GLY A 788 -15.49 14.99 23.71
C GLY A 788 -16.52 14.90 24.84
N ALA A 789 -17.76 15.30 24.56
CA ALA A 789 -18.87 15.29 25.53
C ALA A 789 -19.23 13.89 26.09
N ALA A 790 -18.72 12.80 25.50
CA ALA A 790 -19.09 11.42 25.82
C ALA A 790 -17.90 10.45 26.11
N ALA A 791 -16.64 10.92 26.23
CA ALA A 791 -15.47 10.03 26.31
C ALA A 791 -14.83 9.96 27.73
N PRO A 792 -14.49 8.76 28.28
CA PRO A 792 -13.81 8.62 29.57
C PRO A 792 -12.34 9.07 29.59
N ALA A 793 -11.65 9.02 28.44
CA ALA A 793 -10.27 9.46 28.23
C ALA A 793 -10.17 10.29 26.95
N GLY A 794 -9.51 11.46 27.00
CA GLY A 794 -9.36 12.35 25.83
C GLY A 794 -8.11 12.07 25.01
N LEU A 795 -7.95 12.82 23.91
CA LEU A 795 -6.80 12.79 23.02
C LEU A 795 -5.69 13.64 23.65
N LEU A 796 -4.52 13.05 23.89
CA LEU A 796 -3.40 13.72 24.56
C LEU A 796 -2.44 14.33 23.54
N SER A 797 -1.91 15.51 23.85
CA SER A 797 -0.85 16.11 23.06
C SER A 797 0.52 15.55 23.42
N ASN A 798 1.52 15.90 22.61
CA ASN A 798 2.90 15.85 23.05
C ASN A 798 3.12 16.69 24.32
N ARG A 799 4.19 16.36 25.07
CA ARG A 799 4.67 17.12 26.23
C ARG A 799 5.56 18.26 25.75
N ALA A 800 5.10 19.50 25.92
CA ALA A 800 5.88 20.67 25.57
C ALA A 800 6.58 21.26 26.80
N LYS A 801 7.85 21.62 26.68
CA LYS A 801 8.63 22.19 27.78
C LYS A 801 8.29 23.67 28.00
N LEU A 802 8.12 24.06 29.25
CA LEU A 802 8.06 25.44 29.72
C LEU A 802 9.01 25.59 30.93
N THR A 803 9.84 26.62 30.95
CA THR A 803 10.73 26.88 32.09
C THR A 803 10.12 27.95 32.99
N ILE A 804 9.89 27.62 34.26
CA ILE A 804 9.47 28.58 35.29
C ILE A 804 10.71 29.29 35.81
N GLY A 805 10.85 30.56 35.44
CA GLY A 805 12.02 31.36 35.74
C GLY A 805 11.71 32.84 35.60
N LYS A 806 12.25 33.66 36.50
CA LYS A 806 12.03 35.10 36.47
C LYS A 806 12.67 35.63 35.18
N PRO A 807 11.92 36.30 34.28
CA PRO A 807 12.53 36.90 33.11
C PRO A 807 13.62 37.87 33.57
N GLY A 808 14.82 37.68 33.05
CA GLY A 808 15.98 38.49 33.42
C GLY A 808 15.82 39.95 32.99
N PRO A 809 16.56 40.88 33.62
CA PRO A 809 16.63 42.26 33.14
C PRO A 809 17.12 42.30 31.69
N LYS A 810 16.73 43.30 30.90
CA LYS A 810 17.19 43.47 29.52
C LYS A 810 17.81 44.84 29.34
N ILE A 811 19.06 44.89 28.87
CA ILE A 811 19.72 46.11 28.43
C ILE A 811 19.32 46.36 26.97
N ALA A 812 18.64 47.47 26.71
CA ALA A 812 18.34 47.94 25.37
C ALA A 812 19.52 48.74 24.78
N SER A 813 20.17 49.58 25.60
CA SER A 813 21.32 50.36 25.18
C SER A 813 22.18 50.80 26.37
N VAL A 814 23.44 51.11 26.08
CA VAL A 814 24.40 51.74 26.99
C VAL A 814 24.88 53.01 26.28
N SER A 815 24.74 54.17 26.91
CA SER A 815 25.07 55.46 26.29
C SER A 815 25.78 56.40 27.27
N PRO A 816 26.98 56.89 26.93
CA PRO A 816 27.75 56.55 25.72
C PRO A 816 28.28 55.11 25.75
N GLN A 817 28.55 54.52 24.58
CA GLN A 817 29.14 53.17 24.47
C GLN A 817 30.66 53.16 24.70
N SER A 818 31.28 54.33 24.86
CA SER A 818 32.65 54.48 25.31
C SER A 818 32.77 55.63 26.31
N GLY A 819 33.79 55.57 27.17
CA GLY A 819 34.05 56.66 28.11
C GLY A 819 35.25 56.44 29.00
N MET A 820 35.74 57.53 29.61
CA MET A 820 36.86 57.50 30.55
C MET A 820 36.40 57.04 31.95
N LEU A 821 37.35 56.67 32.82
CA LEU A 821 37.05 56.38 34.23
C LEU A 821 36.33 57.57 34.89
N GLY A 822 35.30 57.28 35.68
CA GLY A 822 34.46 58.29 36.34
C GLY A 822 33.42 58.98 35.46
N GLN A 823 33.43 58.77 34.14
CA GLN A 823 32.40 59.31 33.23
C GLN A 823 31.04 58.64 33.50
N GLU A 824 29.96 59.43 33.48
CA GLU A 824 28.61 58.88 33.66
C GLU A 824 28.11 58.16 32.40
N VAL A 825 27.56 56.97 32.59
CA VAL A 825 26.99 56.09 31.57
C VAL A 825 25.53 55.80 31.93
N THR A 826 24.64 55.97 30.96
CA THR A 826 23.22 55.65 31.09
C THR A 826 22.94 54.29 30.44
N ILE A 827 22.40 53.35 31.21
CA ILE A 827 21.98 52.03 30.75
C ILE A 827 20.45 52.03 30.68
N SER A 828 19.91 52.01 29.46
CA SER A 828 18.46 51.96 29.23
C SER A 828 18.02 50.52 28.97
N GLY A 829 16.83 50.15 29.47
CA GLY A 829 16.35 48.78 29.40
C GLY A 829 15.01 48.55 30.09
N SER A 830 14.82 47.34 30.61
CA SER A 830 13.61 46.94 31.32
C SER A 830 13.89 45.83 32.33
N GLY A 831 13.11 45.76 33.40
CA GLY A 831 13.24 44.70 34.41
C GLY A 831 14.40 44.94 35.39
N PHE A 832 14.88 46.19 35.49
CA PHE A 832 15.90 46.56 36.46
C PHE A 832 15.35 46.70 37.89
N GLY A 833 14.03 46.82 38.05
CA GLY A 833 13.37 47.06 39.32
C GLY A 833 13.36 48.55 39.71
N ALA A 834 12.37 48.95 40.52
CA ALA A 834 12.17 50.36 40.89
C ALA A 834 13.31 50.97 41.73
N THR A 835 14.10 50.14 42.41
CA THR A 835 15.26 50.54 43.22
C THR A 835 16.35 49.48 43.12
N GLN A 836 17.62 49.84 43.35
CA GLN A 836 18.75 48.91 43.21
C GLN A 836 18.63 47.65 44.08
N GLY A 837 18.39 47.81 45.40
CA GLY A 837 18.44 46.69 46.35
C GLY A 837 19.80 45.95 46.32
N ASN A 838 19.77 44.64 46.14
CA ASN A 838 20.95 43.77 45.99
C ASN A 838 21.41 43.59 44.53
N SER A 839 20.83 44.35 43.60
CA SER A 839 21.16 44.26 42.17
C SER A 839 22.53 44.90 41.89
N THR A 840 23.23 44.38 40.89
CA THR A 840 24.59 44.79 40.54
C THR A 840 24.72 45.16 39.08
N ILE A 841 25.62 46.08 38.76
CA ILE A 841 26.04 46.40 37.39
C ILE A 841 27.50 45.99 37.27
N THR A 842 27.84 45.17 36.29
CA THR A 842 29.21 44.71 36.06
C THR A 842 29.72 45.24 34.74
N PHE A 843 30.79 46.05 34.80
CA PHE A 843 31.59 46.43 33.63
C PHE A 843 32.74 45.44 33.49
N HIS A 844 32.58 44.47 32.60
CA HIS A 844 33.48 43.34 32.36
C HIS A 844 33.79 42.53 33.64
N ARG A 845 34.87 42.87 34.35
CA ARG A 845 35.30 42.21 35.61
C ARG A 845 35.04 43.05 36.85
N THR A 846 34.60 44.30 36.68
CA THR A 846 34.42 45.25 37.77
C THR A 846 32.94 45.37 38.10
N THR A 847 32.57 44.86 39.28
CA THR A 847 31.18 44.86 39.75
C THR A 847 30.89 46.05 40.65
N VAL A 848 29.83 46.77 40.32
CA VAL A 848 29.25 47.87 41.08
C VAL A 848 28.02 47.34 41.81
N ALA A 849 28.11 47.33 43.13
CA ALA A 849 27.06 46.86 44.04
C ALA A 849 26.88 47.87 45.17
N SER A 850 25.69 47.90 45.78
CA SER A 850 25.35 48.80 46.90
C SER A 850 26.25 48.62 48.13
N ASN A 851 26.85 47.44 48.28
CA ASN A 851 27.78 47.06 49.34
C ASN A 851 29.26 46.95 48.91
N SER A 852 29.61 47.37 47.69
CA SER A 852 30.99 47.33 47.15
C SER A 852 31.74 48.63 47.41
N VAL A 853 33.08 48.60 47.35
CA VAL A 853 33.94 49.80 47.33
C VAL A 853 33.54 50.78 46.21
N ASN A 854 32.92 50.29 45.14
CA ASN A 854 32.44 51.09 44.01
C ASN A 854 30.99 51.60 44.18
N ARG A 855 30.37 51.48 45.36
CA ARG A 855 28.94 51.84 45.59
C ARG A 855 28.58 53.27 45.18
N ASN A 856 29.49 54.23 45.34
CA ASN A 856 29.28 55.63 45.01
C ASN A 856 29.23 55.91 43.49
N MET A 857 29.43 54.88 42.66
CA MET A 857 29.38 55.01 41.20
C MET A 857 27.96 54.97 40.65
N ILE A 858 26.97 54.44 41.38
CA ILE A 858 25.58 54.44 40.90
C ILE A 858 24.93 55.78 41.24
N THR A 859 24.61 56.56 40.22
CA THR A 859 24.00 57.89 40.36
C THR A 859 22.48 57.81 40.47
N SER A 860 21.84 56.90 39.74
CA SER A 860 20.39 56.66 39.84
C SER A 860 19.99 55.27 39.37
N TRP A 861 18.87 54.76 39.89
CA TRP A 861 18.31 53.46 39.54
C TRP A 861 16.80 53.57 39.36
N SER A 862 16.29 53.02 38.27
CA SER A 862 14.86 52.82 38.01
C SER A 862 14.66 51.55 37.19
N ASP A 863 13.40 51.14 37.00
CA ASP A 863 13.10 49.91 36.25
C ASP A 863 13.53 49.96 34.77
N LYS A 864 13.62 51.16 34.20
CA LYS A 864 13.90 51.38 32.77
C LYS A 864 15.25 52.05 32.47
N GLU A 865 15.86 52.66 33.47
CA GLU A 865 17.09 53.44 33.29
C GLU A 865 17.97 53.35 34.54
N LEU A 866 19.26 53.08 34.32
CA LEU A 866 20.31 53.13 35.34
C LEU A 866 21.34 54.19 34.93
N ARG A 867 21.78 55.03 35.86
CA ARG A 867 22.93 55.92 35.65
C ARG A 867 24.05 55.50 36.56
N VAL A 868 25.21 55.22 35.98
CA VAL A 868 26.39 54.71 36.68
C VAL A 868 27.65 55.34 36.10
N LYS A 869 28.55 55.80 36.95
CA LYS A 869 29.89 56.23 36.56
C LYS A 869 30.78 55.03 36.25
N VAL A 870 31.60 55.11 35.20
CA VAL A 870 32.57 54.07 34.86
C VAL A 870 33.49 53.84 36.07
N PRO A 871 33.47 52.64 36.70
CA PRO A 871 34.21 52.40 37.93
C PRO A 871 35.73 52.41 37.73
N ASP A 872 36.47 52.69 38.79
CA ASP A 872 37.93 52.50 38.79
C ASP A 872 38.30 51.03 38.55
N ASN A 873 39.46 50.79 37.91
CA ASN A 873 39.92 49.47 37.48
C ASN A 873 39.01 48.76 36.45
N THR A 874 38.18 49.50 35.70
CA THR A 874 37.37 48.95 34.60
C THR A 874 38.23 48.65 33.37
N TRP A 875 37.86 47.60 32.62
CA TRP A 875 38.44 47.24 31.33
C TRP A 875 37.38 47.38 30.23
N SER A 876 37.78 47.62 28.98
CA SER A 876 36.87 47.46 27.84
C SER A 876 36.25 46.07 27.84
N GLY A 877 34.93 45.98 27.65
CA GLY A 877 34.21 44.72 27.67
C GLY A 877 32.71 44.86 27.90
N ASP A 878 32.05 43.76 28.23
CA ASP A 878 30.59 43.71 28.35
C ASP A 878 30.08 44.33 29.64
N VAL A 879 28.99 45.08 29.53
CA VAL A 879 28.15 45.54 30.63
C VAL A 879 27.02 44.54 30.84
N VAL A 880 26.83 44.11 32.09
CA VAL A 880 25.76 43.20 32.52
C VAL A 880 25.07 43.78 33.76
N VAL A 881 23.74 43.75 33.78
CA VAL A 881 22.95 44.06 34.96
C VAL A 881 22.43 42.75 35.56
N LYS A 882 22.61 42.57 36.86
CA LYS A 882 22.12 41.39 37.59
C LYS A 882 21.08 41.81 38.62
N VAL A 883 19.85 41.32 38.46
CA VAL A 883 18.72 41.64 39.34
C VAL A 883 18.18 40.36 39.92
N GLY A 884 18.09 40.26 41.26
CA GLY A 884 17.59 39.06 41.94
C GLY A 884 18.34 37.78 41.57
N GLY A 885 19.64 37.89 41.23
CA GLY A 885 20.46 36.75 40.82
C GLY A 885 20.45 36.42 39.32
N VAL A 886 19.59 37.06 38.52
CA VAL A 886 19.49 36.82 37.06
C VAL A 886 20.21 37.92 36.28
N GLU A 887 21.08 37.53 35.35
CA GLU A 887 21.84 38.45 34.49
C GLU A 887 21.01 38.91 33.27
N SER A 888 21.32 40.10 32.77
CA SER A 888 20.82 40.61 31.49
C SER A 888 21.58 40.05 30.29
N ASN A 889 21.11 40.39 29.09
CA ASN A 889 21.98 40.36 27.92
C ASN A 889 23.22 41.27 28.12
N ARG A 890 24.30 40.96 27.39
CA ARG A 890 25.59 41.65 27.44
C ARG A 890 25.60 42.80 26.43
N GLN A 891 26.01 43.99 26.84
CA GLN A 891 26.21 45.14 25.94
C GLN A 891 27.65 45.62 26.01
N ARG A 892 28.34 45.71 24.86
CA ARG A 892 29.75 46.12 24.81
C ARG A 892 29.92 47.60 25.20
N PHE A 893 30.92 47.88 26.04
CA PHE A 893 31.39 49.21 26.42
C PHE A 893 32.93 49.31 26.25
N GLU A 894 33.41 50.40 25.67
CA GLU A 894 34.84 50.64 25.44
C GLU A 894 35.39 51.69 26.41
N LEU A 895 36.49 51.37 27.10
CA LEU A 895 37.18 52.33 27.95
C LEU A 895 38.02 53.28 27.08
N ASP A 896 37.73 54.57 27.13
CA ASP A 896 38.50 55.57 26.41
C ASP A 896 39.79 55.95 27.16
N LEU A 897 40.93 55.61 26.55
CA LEU A 897 42.24 56.07 26.99
C LEU A 897 42.52 57.51 26.55
N PRO A 898 43.33 58.30 27.28
CA PRO A 898 43.80 59.61 26.86
C PRO A 898 44.48 59.59 25.47
N ALA A 899 44.19 60.58 24.62
CA ALA A 899 44.51 60.58 23.19
C ALA A 899 46.01 60.46 22.85
N HIS A 900 46.90 60.96 23.71
CA HIS A 900 48.36 60.91 23.47
C HIS A 900 48.94 59.50 23.68
N LEU A 901 48.35 58.65 24.53
CA LEU A 901 48.76 57.25 24.69
C LEU A 901 48.34 56.39 23.48
N LYS A 902 47.25 56.76 22.79
CA LYS A 902 46.77 56.08 21.57
C LYS A 902 47.66 56.37 20.33
N GLN A 903 48.53 57.39 20.37
CA GLN A 903 49.38 57.82 19.25
C GLN A 903 50.85 57.38 19.38
N MET A 904 51.26 56.80 20.50
CA MET A 904 52.64 56.30 20.67
C MET A 904 52.83 55.03 19.84
N THR A 905 53.72 55.09 18.84
CA THR A 905 54.04 53.94 17.98
C THR A 905 55.21 53.12 18.52
N ASN A 906 56.15 53.75 19.21
CA ASN A 906 57.32 53.11 19.82
C ASN A 906 57.65 53.76 21.17
N VAL A 907 58.23 53.00 22.10
CA VAL A 907 58.93 53.52 23.28
C VAL A 907 60.40 53.18 23.16
N SER A 908 61.26 54.20 22.99
CA SER A 908 62.72 54.02 22.99
C SER A 908 63.29 54.26 24.38
N ILE A 909 64.08 53.30 24.88
CA ILE A 909 64.84 53.43 26.11
C ILE A 909 66.32 53.29 25.76
N VAL A 910 67.09 54.36 25.99
CA VAL A 910 68.53 54.37 25.74
C VAL A 910 69.29 54.22 27.06
N LEU A 911 70.04 53.14 27.19
CA LEU A 911 70.98 52.90 28.29
C LEU A 911 72.40 53.17 27.77
N ARG A 912 73.08 54.20 28.29
CA ARG A 912 74.46 54.54 27.86
C ARG A 912 75.45 54.18 28.94
N GLY A 913 76.41 53.28 28.68
CA GLY A 913 77.44 52.96 29.67
C GLY A 913 78.77 52.39 29.24
N VAL A 914 79.77 52.54 30.14
CA VAL A 914 81.13 51.99 29.95
C VAL A 914 81.21 50.65 30.68
N MET A 915 81.27 49.56 29.92
CA MET A 915 81.31 48.21 30.49
C MET A 915 82.78 47.78 30.62
N THR A 916 83.26 47.55 31.84
CA THR A 916 84.58 46.93 32.07
C THR A 916 84.40 45.44 32.36
N TYR A 917 84.83 44.62 31.41
CA TYR A 917 84.94 43.17 31.54
C TYR A 917 86.26 42.85 32.22
N ARG A 918 86.21 42.20 33.40
CA ARG A 918 87.39 41.76 34.12
C ARG A 918 87.44 40.24 34.07
N THR A 919 88.44 39.70 33.37
CA THR A 919 88.68 38.25 33.28
C THR A 919 89.80 37.90 34.25
N VAL A 920 89.46 37.17 35.30
CA VAL A 920 90.42 36.61 36.26
C VAL A 920 90.66 35.16 35.87
N SER A 921 91.89 34.83 35.46
CA SER A 921 92.33 33.44 35.29
C SER A 921 93.35 33.09 36.37
N SER A 922 93.69 31.81 36.51
CA SER A 922 94.73 31.35 37.44
C SER A 922 96.14 31.87 37.11
N THR A 923 96.33 32.54 35.97
CA THR A 923 97.63 33.05 35.50
C THR A 923 97.72 34.58 35.46
N GLY A 924 96.66 35.30 35.79
CA GLY A 924 96.65 36.77 35.85
C GLY A 924 95.29 37.38 35.51
N GLU A 925 95.15 38.66 35.84
CA GLU A 925 93.93 39.43 35.64
C GLU A 925 94.06 40.32 34.39
N THR A 926 93.10 40.23 33.47
CA THR A 926 93.00 41.16 32.33
C THR A 926 91.66 41.89 32.40
N SER A 927 91.68 43.21 32.20
CA SER A 927 90.47 44.00 32.08
C SER A 927 90.36 44.60 30.69
N ARG A 928 89.16 44.54 30.10
CA ARG A 928 88.80 45.16 28.84
C ARG A 928 87.62 46.08 29.08
N THR A 929 87.75 47.34 28.70
CA THR A 929 86.69 48.33 28.80
C THR A 929 86.11 48.61 27.42
N ASP A 930 84.83 48.33 27.20
CA ASP A 930 84.09 48.71 25.98
C ASP A 930 83.04 49.78 26.35
N GLN A 931 82.99 50.87 25.58
CA GLN A 931 81.82 51.76 25.56
C GLN A 931 80.74 51.13 24.68
N ARG A 932 79.52 50.94 25.21
CA ARG A 932 78.36 50.55 24.40
C ARG A 932 77.12 51.32 24.81
N ASP A 933 76.52 51.98 23.83
CA ASP A 933 75.15 52.45 23.92
C ASP A 933 74.22 51.29 23.59
N PHE A 934 73.22 51.09 24.45
CA PHE A 934 72.20 50.08 24.27
C PHE A 934 70.83 50.76 24.20
N GLU A 935 70.35 50.97 22.98
CA GLU A 935 68.99 51.42 22.73
C GLU A 935 68.08 50.20 22.55
N VAL A 936 67.02 50.15 23.36
CA VAL A 936 65.90 49.22 23.16
C VAL A 936 64.71 50.01 22.67
N VAL A 937 64.23 49.69 21.48
CA VAL A 937 62.98 50.22 20.96
C VAL A 937 61.90 49.17 21.16
N PHE A 938 60.87 49.49 21.93
CA PHE A 938 59.67 48.68 22.06
C PHE A 938 58.65 49.15 21.03
N PRO A 939 58.39 48.38 19.95
CA PRO A 939 57.32 48.69 19.04
C PRO A 939 55.97 48.45 19.73
N LEU A 940 55.15 49.49 19.81
CA LEU A 940 53.79 49.44 20.35
C LEU A 940 52.82 49.01 19.24
N SER A 941 52.99 47.77 18.76
CA SER A 941 51.98 47.11 17.93
C SER A 941 50.91 46.49 18.84
N ALA A 942 49.68 46.35 18.35
CA ALA A 942 48.54 45.86 19.15
C ALA A 942 48.76 44.47 19.80
N SER A 943 49.73 43.68 19.33
CA SER A 943 50.07 42.36 19.86
C SER A 943 51.15 42.35 20.95
N SER A 944 51.96 43.41 21.10
CA SER A 944 53.12 43.45 22.01
C SER A 944 52.94 44.35 23.24
N ALA A 945 51.84 45.11 23.31
CA ALA A 945 51.55 46.04 24.39
C ALA A 945 50.13 45.91 24.97
N SER A 946 49.99 46.12 26.28
CA SER A 946 48.69 46.17 26.98
C SER A 946 48.65 47.36 27.93
N VAL A 947 47.48 47.97 28.08
CA VAL A 947 47.28 49.12 28.99
C VAL A 947 46.29 48.73 30.09
N GLN A 948 46.67 48.97 31.34
CA GLN A 948 45.86 48.73 32.52
C GLN A 948 45.82 50.01 33.35
N GLY A 949 44.68 50.72 33.37
CA GLY A 949 44.62 52.05 33.98
C GLY A 949 45.60 53.02 33.30
N ASN A 950 46.51 53.62 34.07
CA ASN A 950 47.58 54.48 33.54
C ASN A 950 48.91 53.75 33.31
N THR A 951 48.93 52.41 33.37
CA THR A 951 50.15 51.62 33.18
C THR A 951 50.19 51.00 31.78
N LEU A 952 51.23 51.33 31.02
CA LEU A 952 51.61 50.70 29.76
C LEU A 952 52.57 49.54 30.04
N LYS A 953 52.23 48.35 29.58
CA LYS A 953 53.11 47.17 29.59
C LYS A 953 53.48 46.78 28.18
N ALA A 954 54.75 46.54 27.91
CA ALA A 954 55.24 46.06 26.62
C ALA A 954 56.29 44.95 26.81
N ALA A 955 56.35 44.01 25.88
CA ALA A 955 57.39 42.99 25.85
C ALA A 955 57.91 42.78 24.43
N TYR A 956 59.20 42.48 24.33
CA TYR A 956 59.88 42.24 23.07
C TYR A 956 60.91 41.12 23.26
N GLN A 957 61.02 40.20 22.32
CA GLN A 957 62.04 39.16 22.33
C GLN A 957 62.78 39.15 21.00
N GLU A 958 64.09 38.98 21.06
CA GLU A 958 64.94 38.74 19.89
C GLU A 958 65.70 37.42 20.08
N THR A 959 65.77 36.60 19.04
CA THR A 959 66.60 35.40 19.02
C THR A 959 67.80 35.67 18.14
N ARG A 960 69.00 35.54 18.69
CA ARG A 960 70.26 35.70 17.95
C ARG A 960 70.55 34.44 17.13
N SER A 961 71.38 34.60 16.10
CA SER A 961 71.79 33.51 15.19
C SER A 961 72.52 32.36 15.90
N ASP A 962 73.06 32.59 17.10
CA ASP A 962 73.70 31.58 17.95
C ASP A 962 72.71 30.81 18.86
N GLY A 963 71.40 31.05 18.70
CA GLY A 963 70.34 30.41 19.50
C GLY A 963 70.05 31.10 20.84
N THR A 964 70.74 32.20 21.17
CA THR A 964 70.47 32.99 22.38
C THR A 964 69.16 33.75 22.26
N VAL A 965 68.23 33.57 23.19
CA VAL A 965 67.00 34.36 23.30
C VAL A 965 67.21 35.52 24.27
N VAL A 966 67.04 36.74 23.80
CA VAL A 966 67.06 37.94 24.64
C VAL A 966 65.65 38.51 24.74
N SER A 967 65.13 38.56 25.96
CA SER A 967 63.80 39.08 26.27
C SER A 967 63.90 40.43 26.97
N TYR A 968 63.02 41.35 26.59
CA TYR A 968 62.84 42.66 27.19
C TYR A 968 61.39 42.78 27.65
N SER A 969 61.18 43.32 28.84
CA SER A 969 59.85 43.73 29.30
C SER A 969 59.90 45.12 29.91
N LEU A 970 58.83 45.87 29.72
CA LEU A 970 58.59 47.22 30.21
C LEU A 970 57.24 47.25 30.94
N ALA A 971 57.22 47.87 32.12
CA ALA A 971 56.00 48.34 32.76
C ALA A 971 56.17 49.82 33.15
N ALA A 972 55.53 50.72 32.40
CA ALA A 972 55.60 52.17 32.56
C ALA A 972 54.27 52.70 33.09
N THR A 973 54.26 53.37 34.25
CA THR A 973 53.06 53.98 34.83
C THR A 973 53.10 55.48 34.67
N PHE A 974 52.00 56.06 34.19
CA PHE A 974 51.84 57.50 34.00
C PHE A 974 50.85 58.09 35.00
N ASP A 975 50.85 59.42 35.12
CA ASP A 975 49.80 60.13 35.86
C ASP A 975 48.44 60.05 35.14
N ALA A 976 47.38 60.51 35.81
CA ALA A 976 46.01 60.45 35.26
C ALA A 976 45.82 61.26 33.97
N GLY A 977 46.70 62.24 33.73
CA GLY A 977 46.77 62.99 32.50
C GLY A 977 47.61 62.33 31.41
N GLY A 978 48.36 61.27 31.73
CA GLY A 978 49.26 60.53 30.84
C GLY A 978 50.48 61.31 30.32
N GLU A 979 50.74 62.50 30.87
CA GLU A 979 51.81 63.41 30.43
C GLU A 979 53.14 63.15 31.15
N ARG A 980 53.11 62.55 32.35
CA ARG A 980 54.31 62.31 33.17
C ARG A 980 54.49 60.85 33.51
N LEU A 981 55.70 60.31 33.26
CA LEU A 981 56.12 58.99 33.72
C LEU A 981 56.34 59.03 35.25
N LEU A 982 55.58 58.21 35.98
CA LEU A 982 55.66 58.08 37.43
C LEU A 982 56.63 56.97 37.85
N SER A 983 56.62 55.84 37.13
CA SER A 983 57.55 54.73 37.35
C SER A 983 57.76 53.94 36.06
N ALA A 984 58.93 53.31 35.93
CA ALA A 984 59.21 52.35 34.88
C ALA A 984 60.09 51.20 35.39
N ASP A 985 59.64 49.98 35.14
CA ASP A 985 60.42 48.77 35.38
C ASP A 985 60.81 48.16 34.04
N VAL A 986 62.12 47.96 33.82
CA VAL A 986 62.66 47.32 32.62
C VAL A 986 63.44 46.08 33.01
N THR A 987 63.07 44.94 32.45
CA THR A 987 63.82 43.69 32.65
C THR A 987 64.39 43.22 31.34
N LYS A 988 65.69 42.92 31.33
CA LYS A 988 66.38 42.23 30.24
C LYS A 988 66.78 40.84 30.72
N THR A 989 66.34 39.82 30.01
CA THR A 989 66.72 38.42 30.26
C THR A 989 67.44 37.89 29.04
N MET A 990 68.55 37.18 29.24
CA MET A 990 69.32 36.57 28.17
C MET A 990 69.46 35.08 28.47
N GLN A 991 68.82 34.25 27.65
CA GLN A 991 68.86 32.80 27.75
C GLN A 991 69.74 32.24 26.64
N ARG A 992 70.86 31.63 27.02
CA ARG A 992 71.65 30.75 26.16
C ARG A 992 71.26 29.29 26.44
N PRO A 993 71.58 28.34 25.53
CA PRO A 993 71.29 26.92 25.75
C PRO A 993 71.87 26.33 27.05
N ASP A 994 72.99 26.88 27.54
CA ASP A 994 73.79 26.39 28.65
C ASP A 994 73.71 27.25 29.92
N TYR A 995 73.11 28.45 29.87
CA TYR A 995 73.06 29.40 30.99
C TYR A 995 72.03 30.54 30.79
N SER A 996 71.44 31.05 31.88
CA SER A 996 70.49 32.19 31.85
C SER A 996 70.96 33.35 32.75
N ASP A 997 70.99 34.55 32.18
CA ASP A 997 71.22 35.82 32.88
C ASP A 997 69.95 36.67 32.90
N SER A 998 69.71 37.39 33.98
CA SER A 998 68.69 38.44 34.00
C SER A 998 69.20 39.68 34.73
N VAL A 999 68.95 40.82 34.09
CA VAL A 999 69.30 42.14 34.60
C VAL A 999 68.01 42.95 34.71
N GLN A 1000 67.68 43.40 35.93
CA GLN A 1000 66.55 44.29 36.17
C GLN A 1000 67.04 45.71 36.43
N PHE A 1001 66.40 46.65 35.75
CA PHE A 1001 66.58 48.07 35.93
C PHE A 1001 65.26 48.67 36.45
N LYS A 1002 65.32 49.32 37.62
CA LYS A 1002 64.15 49.98 38.21
C LYS A 1002 64.35 51.48 38.27
N VAL A 1003 63.32 52.23 37.84
CA VAL A 1003 63.25 53.68 37.98
C VAL A 1003 62.45 54.03 39.23
N GLY A 1004 63.12 54.62 40.22
CA GLY A 1004 62.48 55.23 41.40
C GLY A 1004 61.89 56.62 41.08
N ALA A 1005 60.89 57.03 41.86
CA ALA A 1005 60.05 58.22 41.63
C ALA A 1005 60.84 59.49 41.22
N VAL A 1006 60.49 60.08 40.07
CA VAL A 1006 61.09 61.33 39.57
C VAL A 1006 60.48 62.52 40.32
N PRO A 1007 61.27 63.36 41.03
CA PRO A 1007 60.76 64.55 41.72
C PRO A 1007 60.28 65.62 40.72
N ALA A 1008 59.21 66.33 41.08
CA ALA A 1008 58.60 67.35 40.25
C ALA A 1008 59.38 68.68 40.30
N LYS A 1009 60.43 68.87 39.47
CA LYS A 1009 60.96 70.18 38.95
C LYS A 1009 62.40 70.06 38.43
N SER A 1010 62.67 70.45 37.17
CA SER A 1010 63.88 71.20 36.72
C SER A 1010 63.88 71.42 35.20
N ASP A 1011 63.89 72.67 34.74
CA ASP A 1011 63.97 73.12 33.33
C ASP A 1011 65.42 73.29 32.81
N SER A 1012 66.39 72.49 33.27
CA SER A 1012 67.78 72.49 32.76
C SER A 1012 68.51 71.17 33.06
N PRO A 1013 69.48 70.75 32.22
CA PRO A 1013 70.07 69.41 32.30
C PRO A 1013 70.93 69.31 33.56
N THR A 1014 70.41 68.65 34.59
CA THR A 1014 71.12 68.46 35.86
C THR A 1014 71.59 67.00 35.93
N THR A 1015 72.90 66.82 36.02
CA THR A 1015 73.61 65.54 36.18
C THR A 1015 73.30 64.92 37.55
N PHE A 1016 72.98 63.62 37.60
CA PHE A 1016 72.80 62.87 38.85
C PHE A 1016 73.67 61.60 38.86
N PHE A 1017 74.31 61.34 40.00
CA PHE A 1017 75.20 60.20 40.26
C PHE A 1017 74.48 59.10 41.04
N TYR A 1018 74.78 57.82 40.76
CA TYR A 1018 74.38 56.70 41.60
C TYR A 1018 75.56 55.74 41.82
N GLN A 1019 75.68 55.24 43.04
CA GLN A 1019 76.60 54.19 43.46
C GLN A 1019 75.78 52.93 43.71
N VAL A 1020 76.01 51.86 42.94
CA VAL A 1020 75.36 50.56 43.18
C VAL A 1020 76.40 49.58 43.71
N THR A 1021 76.18 49.09 44.93
CA THR A 1021 76.92 47.98 45.54
C THR A 1021 76.04 46.74 45.44
N GLY A 1022 76.47 45.75 44.66
CA GLY A 1022 75.86 44.42 44.60
C GLY A 1022 76.92 43.37 44.92
N THR A 1023 76.60 42.43 45.80
CA THR A 1023 77.48 41.34 46.23
C THR A 1023 76.91 40.03 45.71
N GLU A 1024 77.65 39.26 44.89
CA GLU A 1024 77.64 37.79 45.01
C GLU A 1024 78.76 37.08 44.23
N VAL A 1025 78.96 35.81 44.59
CA VAL A 1025 80.14 34.95 44.47
C VAL A 1025 80.11 34.13 43.17
N GLY A 1026 81.18 34.18 42.35
CA GLY A 1026 81.41 33.22 41.27
C GLY A 1026 82.01 33.77 39.97
N THR A 1027 83.34 33.71 39.88
CA THR A 1027 84.28 33.76 38.72
C THR A 1027 84.13 34.71 37.51
N HIS A 1028 83.13 35.59 37.40
CA HIS A 1028 83.18 36.72 36.45
C HIS A 1028 82.69 38.02 37.11
N VAL A 1029 83.61 38.95 37.40
CA VAL A 1029 83.30 40.28 37.94
C VAL A 1029 83.07 41.22 36.75
N LEU A 1030 81.86 41.74 36.61
CA LEU A 1030 81.52 42.78 35.63
C LEU A 1030 81.43 44.11 36.37
N GLU A 1031 82.39 45.00 36.13
CA GLU A 1031 82.46 46.32 36.75
C GLU A 1031 81.99 47.33 35.69
N VAL A 1032 80.86 48.01 35.91
CA VAL A 1032 80.36 49.05 34.98
C VAL A 1032 80.76 50.40 35.55
N LYS A 1033 81.62 51.14 34.85
CA LYS A 1033 81.97 52.54 35.17
C LYS A 1033 81.39 53.44 34.07
N HIS A 1034 81.36 54.75 34.22
CA HIS A 1034 80.93 55.65 33.15
C HIS A 1034 81.88 56.86 33.12
N ASP A 1035 82.26 57.30 31.92
CA ASP A 1035 82.97 58.56 31.70
C ASP A 1035 82.26 59.31 30.55
N LEU A 1036 81.84 60.56 30.80
CA LEU A 1036 80.89 61.31 29.97
C LEU A 1036 81.49 62.63 29.50
N ALA A 1037 82.23 62.59 28.39
CA ALA A 1037 82.72 63.78 27.71
C ALA A 1037 82.61 63.68 26.17
N TRP A 1038 81.41 63.47 25.61
CA TRP A 1038 81.16 63.82 24.21
C TRP A 1038 79.66 63.84 23.80
N LEU A 1039 79.28 65.00 23.27
CA LEU A 1039 78.40 65.27 22.14
C LEU A 1039 76.93 65.72 22.26
N ASN A 1040 76.80 66.96 21.81
CA ASN A 1040 75.69 67.73 21.28
C ASN A 1040 75.39 67.32 19.81
N SER A 1041 74.17 67.56 19.33
CA SER A 1041 73.73 67.50 17.90
C SER A 1041 73.25 66.14 17.31
N LYS A 1042 71.94 65.91 17.37
CA LYS A 1042 70.99 65.87 16.22
C LYS A 1042 69.58 65.45 16.70
N GLN A 1043 68.57 66.13 16.18
CA GLN A 1043 67.17 66.13 16.63
C GLN A 1043 66.33 64.91 16.19
N THR A 1044 65.20 64.74 16.90
CA THR A 1044 63.92 64.07 16.59
C THR A 1044 63.67 62.65 17.14
N SER A 1045 63.32 62.57 18.42
CA SER A 1045 62.28 61.70 19.02
C SER A 1045 62.10 62.09 20.49
N ASN A 1046 60.88 61.99 21.05
CA ASN A 1046 60.57 62.43 22.41
C ASN A 1046 61.29 61.54 23.45
N PHE A 1047 62.43 62.02 23.96
CA PHE A 1047 63.19 61.32 25.00
C PHE A 1047 62.59 61.59 26.38
N VAL A 1048 62.19 60.53 27.10
CA VAL A 1048 61.94 60.59 28.55
C VAL A 1048 63.21 60.12 29.25
N SER A 1049 63.99 61.04 29.81
CA SER A 1049 65.16 60.71 30.61
C SER A 1049 64.74 60.47 32.07
N ALA A 1050 65.07 59.30 32.63
CA ALA A 1050 64.74 58.95 34.02
C ALA A 1050 65.99 58.58 34.82
N ASN A 1051 65.93 58.85 36.13
CA ASN A 1051 66.98 58.52 37.10
C ASN A 1051 66.86 57.06 37.53
N TRP A 1052 67.94 56.29 37.45
CA TRP A 1052 67.95 54.86 37.81
C TRP A 1052 68.50 54.70 39.22
N SER A 1053 67.70 54.15 40.13
CA SER A 1053 68.05 54.10 41.56
C SER A 1053 68.68 52.77 42.01
N SER A 1054 68.62 51.70 41.21
CA SER A 1054 69.20 50.40 41.59
C SER A 1054 69.36 49.44 40.40
N LEU A 1055 70.47 48.67 40.37
CA LEU A 1055 70.72 47.56 39.45
C LEU A 1055 70.79 46.24 40.23
N SER A 1056 70.08 45.20 39.77
CA SER A 1056 70.20 43.84 40.30
C SER A 1056 70.44 42.85 39.16
N MET A 1057 71.47 42.00 39.31
CA MET A 1057 71.84 40.94 38.37
C MET A 1057 71.66 39.58 39.04
N THR A 1058 71.12 38.60 38.32
CA THR A 1058 70.98 37.22 38.81
C THR A 1058 71.51 36.25 37.76
N LEU A 1059 72.62 35.57 38.09
CA LEU A 1059 73.19 34.52 37.26
C LEU A 1059 72.77 33.12 37.75
N SER A 1060 72.19 32.30 36.88
CA SER A 1060 71.91 30.88 37.18
C SER A 1060 72.52 29.95 36.12
N ARG A 1061 73.56 29.19 36.50
CA ARG A 1061 74.04 28.03 35.72
C ARG A 1061 73.18 26.82 36.06
N ARG A 1062 72.68 26.12 35.04
CA ARG A 1062 72.20 24.75 35.23
C ARG A 1062 73.42 23.81 35.26
N PRO A 1063 73.39 22.74 36.09
CA PRO A 1063 74.46 21.74 36.11
C PRO A 1063 74.69 21.08 34.74
#